data_AF-A0AAV2AZ54-F1
#
_entry.id   AF-A0AAV2AZ54-F1
#
_cell.length_a   1.000
_cell.length_b   1.000
_cell.length_c   1.000
_cell.angle_alpha   90.00
_cell.angle_beta   90.00
_cell.angle_gamma   90.00
#
_symmetry.space_group_name_H-M   'P 1'
#
loop_
_entity.id
_entity.type
_entity.pdbx_description
1 polymer ?
#
loop_
_entity_poly.entity_id
_entity_poly.type
_entity_poly.pdbx_seq_one_letter_code
_entity_poly.pdbx_strand_id
1 'polypeptide(L)'
;MRRKSGSHLQPQSHTHHHDQLLLRKEQRHLAGYFLPISPRAVTFRSRNYSGQVRGDSLIRQSSVRDSEVDGQSICAISRRNCVKSRRKKRIGVDGLISKKDKRERLSGCRISGSCYCVWNWDVIMGRTTWISLLIVGLVCVLHRAKAQDRWYWYQQAKNQLMKNLEDDRNYNVAKNIILFIGDGMGMTTVTTARILRGQKKGQTGEENELAFDKFEYVALAKTYNTDSQVGDSGACATALLCGVKGRFETVGLDDSGVYEKCESSFQSRIPCLADWAQAEGKSTGLVTTTRVTHATPAAMYGHSASRYWESDPKIPEEDRKLCKDIARQLVENDPGRNINVILGGGRWHFLPKKEEGAPADMGRREDGQNLIDAWLEDKKTRRLKARYVSNKREFDKVDPKSTDYLLGLFNYGHMAYEVDRDKGPDGEPSLADMTRKAIEILRKNNRGYFLMVEGGRIDHSHHFNNAHRALTDTLALEDAVNVALDMTRSDDTLIVVTSDHSHVFAFGGNPKRGNPILGLDNKPSDVDNMPYTTLLYANGPGYKRDMATGRENLTGTNTDDKNYVQQSAVPRKWDTHGGEDVPVYAHGPMAHLFRGVLEQTYVPHAMAYAACIGPQRDDCERRRRQAYQRQVIECPSAHRDDSSGQRLSASSLAFIWCFAWTLVEWWKFRAVLT
;
A
#
# COMPACT_ATOMS: atom_id res chain seq x y z
N MET A 1 -65.63 -20.65 -37.00
CA MET A 1 -64.55 -20.96 -37.97
C MET A 1 -63.20 -20.49 -37.41
N ARG A 2 -62.09 -20.85 -38.09
CA ARG A 2 -60.68 -20.40 -37.94
C ARG A 2 -60.36 -19.22 -36.99
N ARG A 3 -59.28 -19.40 -36.18
CA ARG A 3 -58.08 -18.55 -35.93
C ARG A 3 -58.27 -17.00 -35.85
N LYS A 4 -57.60 -16.23 -34.97
CA LYS A 4 -56.26 -16.41 -34.38
C LYS A 4 -56.03 -15.56 -33.10
N SER A 5 -55.03 -15.94 -32.33
CA SER A 5 -54.45 -15.38 -31.08
C SER A 5 -54.26 -13.85 -30.93
N GLY A 6 -54.55 -13.31 -29.74
CA GLY A 6 -53.69 -12.34 -29.01
C GLY A 6 -52.78 -13.06 -27.99
N SER A 7 -52.00 -12.42 -27.11
CA SER A 7 -51.84 -10.98 -26.79
C SER A 7 -50.56 -10.68 -25.98
N HIS A 8 -50.04 -9.44 -26.11
CA HIS A 8 -49.17 -8.66 -25.19
C HIS A 8 -47.97 -9.28 -24.42
N LEU A 9 -46.77 -8.80 -24.83
CA LEU A 9 -45.71 -8.16 -24.02
C LEU A 9 -45.70 -8.33 -22.48
N GLN A 10 -44.56 -8.84 -21.97
CA GLN A 10 -44.00 -8.51 -20.64
C GLN A 10 -42.45 -8.40 -20.73
N PRO A 11 -41.77 -7.72 -19.79
CA PRO A 11 -40.32 -7.48 -19.84
C PRO A 11 -39.50 -8.71 -19.42
N GLN A 12 -38.30 -8.87 -19.98
CA GLN A 12 -37.37 -9.94 -19.61
C GLN A 12 -36.50 -9.55 -18.41
N SER A 13 -36.49 -10.40 -17.38
CA SER A 13 -35.58 -10.31 -16.23
C SER A 13 -34.29 -11.08 -16.50
N HIS A 14 -33.13 -10.50 -16.19
CA HIS A 14 -31.84 -11.18 -16.28
C HIS A 14 -31.66 -12.24 -15.17
N THR A 15 -31.30 -13.47 -15.54
CA THR A 15 -31.09 -14.58 -14.61
C THR A 15 -29.61 -14.93 -14.45
N HIS A 16 -28.99 -14.49 -13.35
CA HIS A 16 -27.65 -14.96 -12.93
C HIS A 16 -27.75 -16.30 -12.18
N HIS A 17 -27.87 -17.42 -12.92
CA HIS A 17 -27.92 -18.77 -12.34
C HIS A 17 -27.17 -19.80 -13.20
N HIS A 18 -25.84 -19.86 -13.09
CA HIS A 18 -25.01 -20.99 -13.55
C HIS A 18 -23.60 -20.94 -12.93
N ASP A 19 -23.44 -21.29 -11.63
CA ASP A 19 -22.09 -21.36 -11.03
C ASP A 19 -21.89 -22.29 -9.80
N GLN A 20 -22.95 -22.88 -9.21
CA GLN A 20 -22.81 -23.65 -7.95
C GLN A 20 -23.15 -25.16 -8.02
N LEU A 21 -23.66 -25.66 -9.15
CA LEU A 21 -24.17 -27.05 -9.23
C LEU A 21 -23.13 -28.14 -9.51
N LEU A 22 -21.89 -27.80 -9.91
CA LEU A 22 -20.84 -28.77 -10.22
C LEU A 22 -20.00 -29.20 -8.99
N LEU A 23 -20.00 -28.43 -7.91
CA LEU A 23 -19.21 -28.69 -6.69
C LEU A 23 -19.75 -29.86 -5.81
N ARG A 24 -20.66 -30.70 -6.32
CA ARG A 24 -21.30 -31.80 -5.56
C ARG A 24 -21.26 -33.18 -6.21
N LYS A 25 -20.56 -33.40 -7.34
CA LYS A 25 -20.52 -34.74 -8.00
C LYS A 25 -19.16 -35.37 -8.29
N GLU A 26 -18.07 -34.63 -8.45
CA GLU A 26 -16.80 -35.24 -8.91
C GLU A 26 -15.83 -35.67 -7.78
N GLN A 27 -15.92 -35.10 -6.57
CA GLN A 27 -15.10 -35.50 -5.41
C GLN A 27 -15.48 -36.87 -4.78
N ARG A 28 -16.30 -37.70 -5.45
CA ARG A 28 -16.62 -39.08 -5.01
C ARG A 28 -16.06 -40.19 -5.91
N HIS A 29 -15.27 -39.86 -6.93
CA HIS A 29 -14.58 -40.85 -7.77
C HIS A 29 -13.07 -40.59 -7.90
N LEU A 30 -12.32 -40.79 -6.81
CA LEU A 30 -10.88 -41.08 -6.88
C LEU A 30 -10.32 -41.87 -5.67
N ALA A 31 -11.18 -42.38 -4.78
CA ALA A 31 -10.80 -43.20 -3.64
C ALA A 31 -11.28 -44.65 -3.83
N GLY A 32 -10.34 -45.56 -4.13
CA GLY A 32 -10.60 -47.00 -4.18
C GLY A 32 -10.19 -47.69 -5.48
N TYR A 33 -8.91 -48.05 -5.61
CA TYR A 33 -8.43 -49.29 -6.24
C TYR A 33 -6.91 -49.46 -6.01
N PHE A 34 -6.52 -50.00 -4.86
CA PHE A 34 -5.21 -50.64 -4.68
C PHE A 34 -5.33 -51.81 -3.71
N LEU A 35 -5.05 -53.02 -4.18
CA LEU A 35 -4.82 -54.20 -3.37
C LEU A 35 -3.30 -54.50 -3.33
N PRO A 36 -2.79 -55.14 -2.27
CA PRO A 36 -1.36 -55.14 -1.97
C PRO A 36 -0.57 -56.17 -2.78
N ILE A 37 0.69 -55.84 -3.08
CA ILE A 37 1.70 -56.80 -3.55
C ILE A 37 2.88 -56.78 -2.57
N SER A 38 3.29 -57.98 -2.12
CA SER A 38 4.37 -58.19 -1.14
C SER A 38 5.76 -57.97 -1.77
N PRO A 39 6.76 -57.42 -1.04
CA PRO A 39 8.04 -57.05 -1.61
C PRO A 39 8.93 -58.25 -1.99
N ARG A 40 9.70 -58.11 -3.07
CA ARG A 40 10.91 -58.90 -3.33
C ARG A 40 12.11 -57.97 -3.44
N ALA A 41 13.21 -58.37 -2.80
CA ALA A 41 14.45 -57.61 -2.79
C ALA A 41 15.18 -57.71 -4.15
N VAL A 42 15.81 -56.61 -4.55
CA VAL A 42 16.88 -56.58 -5.57
C VAL A 42 18.06 -55.83 -4.97
N THR A 43 19.23 -56.46 -4.99
CA THR A 43 20.47 -55.89 -4.45
C THR A 43 21.17 -55.03 -5.49
N PHE A 44 21.72 -53.88 -5.06
CA PHE A 44 22.67 -53.12 -5.86
C PHE A 44 24.10 -53.31 -5.32
N ARG A 45 25.01 -53.67 -6.22
CA ARG A 45 26.43 -53.88 -5.91
C ARG A 45 27.20 -52.56 -5.90
N SER A 46 28.08 -52.40 -4.91
CA SER A 46 29.16 -51.44 -4.99
C SER A 46 30.23 -51.89 -6.02
N ARG A 47 30.90 -50.91 -6.63
CA ARG A 47 32.21 -51.08 -7.25
C ARG A 47 33.07 -49.85 -6.99
N ASN A 48 34.15 -50.04 -6.25
CA ASN A 48 35.24 -49.07 -6.17
C ASN A 48 36.04 -49.10 -7.47
N TYR A 49 36.69 -47.98 -7.79
CA TYR A 49 37.97 -47.99 -8.51
C TYR A 49 38.89 -46.93 -7.89
N SER A 50 40.16 -47.27 -7.73
CA SER A 50 41.20 -46.40 -7.15
C SER A 50 42.25 -46.04 -8.19
N GLY A 51 42.90 -44.88 -8.03
CA GLY A 51 43.94 -44.38 -8.95
C GLY A 51 44.77 -43.25 -8.32
N GLN A 52 46.09 -43.27 -8.55
CA GLN A 52 47.11 -42.50 -7.82
C GLN A 52 48.43 -42.51 -8.64
N VAL A 53 49.46 -41.67 -8.47
CA VAL A 53 49.85 -40.67 -7.44
C VAL A 53 50.57 -39.49 -8.15
N ARG A 54 50.86 -38.39 -7.42
CA ARG A 54 51.80 -37.26 -7.73
C ARG A 54 51.16 -36.02 -8.41
N GLY A 55 51.62 -34.80 -8.13
CA GLY A 55 52.66 -34.39 -7.15
C GLY A 55 52.91 -32.87 -7.11
N ASP A 56 53.73 -32.44 -6.15
CA ASP A 56 54.39 -31.12 -5.99
C ASP A 56 53.47 -29.89 -5.82
N SER A 57 53.37 -29.31 -4.61
CA SER A 57 54.24 -28.27 -3.99
C SER A 57 54.05 -26.86 -4.62
N LEU A 58 53.88 -25.78 -3.84
CA LEU A 58 54.80 -25.26 -2.82
C LEU A 58 54.12 -24.58 -1.61
N ILE A 59 54.91 -24.32 -0.57
CA ILE A 59 54.51 -23.78 0.74
C ILE A 59 55.05 -22.34 0.93
N ARG A 60 54.28 -21.45 1.57
CA ARG A 60 54.85 -20.50 2.56
C ARG A 60 53.82 -19.98 3.58
N GLN A 61 54.22 -20.00 4.85
CA GLN A 61 53.49 -19.45 6.00
C GLN A 61 54.20 -18.18 6.50
N SER A 62 53.42 -17.22 7.01
CA SER A 62 53.73 -16.37 8.20
C SER A 62 52.59 -15.33 8.33
N SER A 63 51.83 -15.14 9.41
CA SER A 63 51.92 -15.39 10.86
C SER A 63 52.48 -14.25 11.73
N VAL A 64 51.64 -13.87 12.72
CA VAL A 64 51.91 -13.10 13.95
C VAL A 64 52.35 -11.62 13.82
N ARG A 65 51.48 -10.68 14.23
CA ARG A 65 51.62 -9.91 15.48
C ARG A 65 50.45 -8.98 15.76
N ASP A 66 50.04 -8.96 17.03
CA ASP A 66 49.18 -7.94 17.64
C ASP A 66 49.99 -6.69 18.00
N SER A 67 49.29 -5.56 18.11
CA SER A 67 49.71 -4.43 18.96
C SER A 67 48.50 -3.55 19.28
N GLU A 68 48.17 -3.45 20.57
CA GLU A 68 47.33 -2.37 21.11
C GLU A 68 48.06 -1.02 21.01
N VAL A 69 47.33 0.09 21.13
CA VAL A 69 47.58 1.18 22.11
C VAL A 69 46.69 2.40 21.80
N ASP A 70 46.26 3.02 22.89
CA ASP A 70 45.47 4.24 23.09
C ASP A 70 45.41 5.32 21.99
N GLY A 71 44.25 5.98 21.93
CA GLY A 71 44.08 7.22 21.16
C GLY A 71 44.46 8.48 21.97
N GLN A 72 44.39 9.64 21.31
CA GLN A 72 44.31 10.93 21.99
C GLN A 72 43.50 11.94 21.18
N SER A 73 42.74 12.78 21.87
CA SER A 73 42.04 13.92 21.28
C SER A 73 42.98 15.12 21.18
N ILE A 74 43.01 15.82 20.04
CA ILE A 74 43.52 17.20 19.97
C ILE A 74 42.45 18.07 19.30
N CYS A 75 42.21 19.23 19.92
CA CYS A 75 41.23 20.22 19.47
C CYS A 75 41.95 21.54 19.14
N ALA A 76 41.37 22.29 18.21
CA ALA A 76 41.68 23.68 17.86
C ALA A 76 43.08 24.02 17.29
N ILE A 77 43.08 24.88 16.28
CA ILE A 77 43.65 26.24 16.34
C ILE A 77 43.01 27.08 15.23
N SER A 78 42.96 28.41 15.36
CA SER A 78 42.28 29.28 14.39
C SER A 78 43.05 30.56 14.06
N ARG A 79 42.81 31.10 12.85
CA ARG A 79 42.95 32.51 12.42
C ARG A 79 44.33 33.21 12.59
N ARG A 80 44.97 33.60 11.47
CA ARG A 80 45.00 35.01 10.95
C ARG A 80 45.97 35.28 9.78
N ASN A 81 45.46 36.07 8.82
CA ASN A 81 46.07 37.23 8.12
C ASN A 81 47.34 37.15 7.24
N CYS A 82 47.12 37.38 5.94
CA CYS A 82 47.71 38.44 5.08
C CYS A 82 49.21 38.82 5.14
N VAL A 83 49.83 38.89 3.94
CA VAL A 83 50.40 40.15 3.39
C VAL A 83 50.52 40.10 1.85
N LYS A 84 50.65 41.27 1.19
CA LYS A 84 50.77 41.46 -0.29
C LYS A 84 52.26 41.25 -0.70
N SER A 85 52.74 41.18 -1.95
CA SER A 85 52.43 41.86 -3.22
C SER A 85 53.41 41.32 -4.32
N ARG A 86 53.49 41.69 -5.62
CA ARG A 86 52.76 42.51 -6.61
C ARG A 86 53.48 42.30 -7.98
N ARG A 87 52.78 42.03 -9.10
CA ARG A 87 53.00 42.59 -10.49
C ARG A 87 52.45 41.67 -11.61
N LYS A 88 52.24 42.10 -12.87
CA LYS A 88 51.54 43.30 -13.44
C LYS A 88 51.56 43.25 -14.99
N LYS A 89 50.39 43.22 -15.67
CA LYS A 89 50.07 43.86 -16.98
C LYS A 89 48.73 43.32 -17.52
N ARG A 90 48.10 44.01 -18.47
CA ARG A 90 47.11 45.09 -18.30
C ARG A 90 46.27 45.19 -19.59
N ILE A 91 45.00 45.53 -19.48
CA ILE A 91 44.04 45.69 -20.61
C ILE A 91 44.37 46.94 -21.45
N GLY A 92 43.95 46.95 -22.72
CA GLY A 92 43.77 48.15 -23.55
C GLY A 92 42.50 48.02 -24.42
N VAL A 93 41.79 49.13 -24.63
CA VAL A 93 40.57 49.30 -25.45
C VAL A 93 40.60 50.75 -26.00
N ASP A 94 40.14 51.00 -27.24
CA ASP A 94 39.29 52.15 -27.64
C ASP A 94 39.31 52.50 -29.15
N GLY A 95 38.11 52.75 -29.72
CA GLY A 95 37.80 53.60 -30.90
C GLY A 95 38.17 53.14 -32.32
N LEU A 96 37.69 53.79 -33.40
CA LEU A 96 36.57 54.76 -33.62
C LEU A 96 36.39 55.05 -35.14
N ILE A 97 35.17 55.39 -35.62
CA ILE A 97 34.87 56.13 -36.91
C ILE A 97 35.12 55.30 -38.23
N SER A 98 34.44 55.44 -39.40
CA SER A 98 33.66 56.52 -40.06
C SER A 98 32.47 56.06 -40.97
N LYS A 99 31.81 57.03 -41.63
CA LYS A 99 30.57 56.98 -42.46
C LYS A 99 30.77 56.60 -43.94
N LYS A 100 29.66 56.28 -44.64
CA LYS A 100 29.30 56.96 -45.92
C LYS A 100 27.81 56.87 -46.31
N ASP A 101 27.28 57.92 -46.93
CA ASP A 101 25.91 58.07 -47.43
C ASP A 101 25.69 57.55 -48.86
N LYS A 102 24.42 57.31 -49.24
CA LYS A 102 23.84 57.85 -50.50
C LYS A 102 22.29 57.90 -50.48
N ARG A 103 21.72 58.83 -51.26
CA ARG A 103 20.28 59.07 -51.48
C ARG A 103 19.92 58.90 -52.96
N GLU A 104 18.67 58.51 -53.24
CA GLU A 104 17.86 58.80 -54.45
C GLU A 104 16.42 58.30 -54.21
N ARG A 105 15.32 58.76 -54.85
CA ARG A 105 14.89 60.08 -55.38
C ARG A 105 13.40 59.94 -55.82
N LEU A 106 12.50 60.84 -55.38
CA LEU A 106 11.26 61.33 -56.10
C LEU A 106 10.17 60.27 -56.49
N SER A 107 8.90 60.54 -56.85
CA SER A 107 7.87 61.62 -56.67
C SER A 107 6.54 61.09 -57.29
N GLY A 108 5.31 61.58 -57.08
CA GLY A 108 4.69 62.70 -56.34
C GLY A 108 3.24 62.95 -56.83
N CYS A 109 2.54 64.01 -56.36
CA CYS A 109 1.18 64.48 -56.80
C CYS A 109 -0.06 63.59 -56.47
N ARG A 110 -1.31 64.10 -56.40
CA ARG A 110 -1.84 65.42 -55.94
C ARG A 110 -3.37 65.38 -55.67
N ILE A 111 -3.80 65.86 -54.49
CA ILE A 111 -5.06 66.55 -54.11
C ILE A 111 -6.41 66.10 -54.74
N SER A 112 -7.19 65.36 -53.94
CA SER A 112 -8.68 65.33 -53.87
C SER A 112 -9.12 64.55 -52.60
N GLY A 113 -10.20 64.83 -51.87
CA GLY A 113 -11.26 65.86 -52.00
C GLY A 113 -12.10 66.00 -50.71
N SER A 114 -13.31 66.56 -50.80
CA SER A 114 -14.20 66.95 -49.68
C SER A 114 -14.93 65.83 -48.90
N CYS A 115 -14.85 65.91 -47.57
CA CYS A 115 -15.88 65.62 -46.56
C CYS A 115 -16.88 64.45 -46.72
N TYR A 116 -16.69 63.39 -45.92
CA TYR A 116 -17.77 62.73 -45.18
C TYR A 116 -17.33 62.46 -43.73
N CYS A 117 -18.22 62.68 -42.75
CA CYS A 117 -17.95 62.37 -41.35
C CYS A 117 -18.26 60.90 -41.08
N VAL A 118 -17.23 60.08 -40.84
CA VAL A 118 -17.36 58.70 -40.36
C VAL A 118 -16.51 58.55 -39.10
N TRP A 119 -17.06 57.86 -38.09
CA TRP A 119 -16.41 57.68 -36.79
C TRP A 119 -15.17 56.80 -36.93
N ASN A 120 -14.05 57.22 -36.35
CA ASN A 120 -12.76 56.60 -36.55
C ASN A 120 -12.62 55.28 -35.75
N TRP A 121 -12.76 54.14 -36.44
CA TRP A 121 -12.71 52.79 -35.84
C TRP A 121 -11.28 52.28 -35.55
N ASP A 122 -10.24 52.94 -36.06
CA ASP A 122 -8.87 52.39 -36.11
C ASP A 122 -8.16 52.29 -34.74
N VAL A 123 -8.68 52.95 -33.71
CA VAL A 123 -8.13 52.87 -32.34
C VAL A 123 -8.47 51.53 -31.65
N ILE A 124 -9.50 50.82 -32.12
CA ILE A 124 -9.97 49.57 -31.49
C ILE A 124 -9.23 48.35 -32.05
N MET A 125 -9.09 48.23 -33.38
CA MET A 125 -8.43 47.07 -34.00
C MET A 125 -6.92 47.00 -33.68
N GLY A 126 -6.26 48.14 -33.49
CA GLY A 126 -4.86 48.21 -33.08
C GLY A 126 -4.59 47.78 -31.63
N ARG A 127 -5.61 47.68 -30.77
CA ARG A 127 -5.48 47.19 -29.38
C ARG A 127 -5.98 45.77 -29.19
N THR A 128 -7.06 45.37 -29.86
CA THR A 128 -7.55 43.98 -29.79
C THR A 128 -6.53 42.99 -30.34
N THR A 129 -5.87 43.29 -31.46
CA THR A 129 -4.81 42.43 -32.04
C THR A 129 -3.64 42.15 -31.08
N TRP A 130 -3.11 43.17 -30.40
CA TRP A 130 -2.02 42.99 -29.43
C TRP A 130 -2.46 42.29 -28.15
N ILE A 131 -3.69 42.54 -27.66
CA ILE A 131 -4.24 41.82 -26.51
C ILE A 131 -4.50 40.36 -26.87
N SER A 132 -5.03 40.06 -28.06
CA SER A 132 -5.19 38.69 -28.56
C SER A 132 -3.84 37.97 -28.73
N LEU A 133 -2.81 38.64 -29.27
CA LEU A 133 -1.47 38.05 -29.37
C LEU A 133 -0.80 37.82 -28.01
N LEU A 134 -1.03 38.71 -27.03
CA LEU A 134 -0.57 38.50 -25.66
C LEU A 134 -1.33 37.36 -24.97
N ILE A 135 -2.65 37.25 -25.14
CA ILE A 135 -3.44 36.15 -24.58
C ILE A 135 -3.07 34.82 -25.23
N VAL A 136 -2.95 34.75 -26.56
CA VAL A 136 -2.49 33.55 -27.28
C VAL A 136 -1.06 33.20 -26.87
N GLY A 137 -0.17 34.19 -26.74
CA GLY A 137 1.19 33.98 -26.23
C GLY A 137 1.21 33.41 -24.81
N LEU A 138 0.40 33.97 -23.89
CA LEU A 138 0.30 33.50 -22.51
C LEU A 138 -0.30 32.09 -22.44
N VAL A 139 -1.34 31.80 -23.22
CA VAL A 139 -1.96 30.46 -23.31
C VAL A 139 -0.98 29.44 -23.91
N CYS A 140 -0.22 29.79 -24.94
CA CYS A 140 0.83 28.93 -25.51
C CYS A 140 1.99 28.69 -24.53
N VAL A 141 2.29 29.64 -23.63
CA VAL A 141 3.27 29.45 -22.54
C VAL A 141 2.70 28.58 -21.42
N LEU A 142 1.40 28.72 -21.11
CA LEU A 142 0.71 27.99 -20.04
C LEU A 142 0.33 26.54 -20.39
N HIS A 143 0.34 26.14 -21.67
CA HIS A 143 -0.02 24.78 -22.11
C HIS A 143 1.08 24.01 -22.84
N ARG A 144 2.31 24.54 -22.92
CA ARG A 144 3.48 23.69 -23.20
C ARG A 144 3.78 22.86 -21.96
N ALA A 145 3.43 21.58 -21.99
CA ALA A 145 4.02 20.59 -21.10
C ALA A 145 5.55 20.78 -21.11
N LYS A 146 6.14 20.96 -19.92
CA LYS A 146 7.58 21.23 -19.82
C LYS A 146 8.32 20.07 -20.48
N ALA A 147 9.15 20.38 -21.47
CA ALA A 147 9.98 19.37 -22.12
C ALA A 147 10.79 18.64 -21.03
N GLN A 148 10.67 17.32 -20.98
CA GLN A 148 11.42 16.47 -20.05
C GLN A 148 12.86 16.31 -20.56
N ASP A 149 13.55 17.44 -20.69
CA ASP A 149 14.91 17.56 -21.17
C ASP A 149 15.93 17.19 -20.07
N ARG A 150 17.23 17.30 -20.37
CA ARG A 150 18.28 16.99 -19.39
C ARG A 150 18.15 17.79 -18.09
N TRP A 151 17.62 19.02 -18.13
CA TRP A 151 17.51 19.87 -16.95
C TRP A 151 16.31 19.49 -16.08
N TYR A 152 15.20 19.07 -16.68
CA TYR A 152 14.08 18.48 -15.93
C TYR A 152 14.55 17.32 -15.05
N TRP A 153 15.23 16.33 -15.66
CA TRP A 153 15.73 15.15 -14.94
C TRP A 153 16.84 15.49 -13.93
N TYR A 154 17.75 16.42 -14.26
CA TYR A 154 18.79 16.87 -13.33
C TYR A 154 18.21 17.58 -12.10
N GLN A 155 17.17 18.40 -12.24
CA GLN A 155 16.53 19.04 -11.08
C GLN A 155 15.70 18.04 -10.27
N GLN A 156 14.99 17.10 -10.90
CA GLN A 156 14.28 16.03 -10.18
C GLN A 156 15.25 15.19 -9.34
N ALA A 157 16.33 14.69 -9.95
CA ALA A 157 17.34 13.90 -9.25
C ALA A 157 18.06 14.70 -8.15
N LYS A 158 18.36 15.98 -8.39
CA LYS A 158 18.94 16.87 -7.36
C LYS A 158 17.99 17.06 -6.18
N ASN A 159 16.70 17.29 -6.43
CA ASN A 159 15.72 17.51 -5.36
C ASN A 159 15.58 16.26 -4.48
N GLN A 160 15.52 15.07 -5.08
CA GLN A 160 15.50 13.82 -4.32
C GLN A 160 16.80 13.58 -3.56
N LEU A 161 17.96 13.89 -4.15
CA LEU A 161 19.25 13.80 -3.47
C LEU A 161 19.33 14.73 -2.25
N MET A 162 18.86 15.98 -2.37
CA MET A 162 18.81 16.91 -1.24
C MET A 162 17.87 16.40 -0.15
N LYS A 163 16.65 15.93 -0.49
CA LYS A 163 15.73 15.32 0.47
C LYS A 163 16.39 14.16 1.23
N ASN A 164 17.10 13.27 0.52
CA ASN A 164 17.77 12.11 1.14
C ASN A 164 19.01 12.48 1.97
N LEU A 165 19.59 13.67 1.78
CA LEU A 165 20.66 14.21 2.63
C LEU A 165 20.11 14.95 3.87
N GLU A 166 18.83 15.28 3.87
CA GLU A 166 18.08 15.95 4.93
C GLU A 166 17.24 14.94 5.79
N ASP A 167 17.68 13.67 5.84
CA ASP A 167 17.08 12.52 6.56
C ASP A 167 17.05 12.71 8.10
N ASP A 168 16.09 13.50 8.60
CA ASP A 168 15.81 13.66 10.02
C ASP A 168 14.99 12.48 10.57
N ARG A 169 15.71 11.45 11.02
CA ARG A 169 15.13 10.17 11.45
C ARG A 169 14.29 10.33 12.71
N ASN A 170 12.99 10.10 12.58
CA ASN A 170 12.10 10.01 13.73
C ASN A 170 12.45 8.81 14.64
N TYR A 171 12.94 9.10 15.85
CA TYR A 171 13.28 8.15 16.92
C TYR A 171 12.23 8.11 18.06
N ASN A 172 11.03 8.66 17.87
CA ASN A 172 9.95 8.59 18.85
C ASN A 172 9.44 7.15 19.03
N VAL A 173 8.71 6.91 20.12
CA VAL A 173 7.90 5.70 20.29
C VAL A 173 6.57 5.88 19.56
N ALA A 174 6.23 4.95 18.68
CA ALA A 174 4.93 4.91 18.00
C ALA A 174 3.83 4.64 19.04
N LYS A 175 3.02 5.67 19.33
CA LYS A 175 1.80 5.52 20.10
C LYS A 175 0.81 4.63 19.34
N ASN A 176 0.67 4.87 18.04
CA ASN A 176 -0.24 4.11 17.16
C ASN A 176 0.57 3.39 16.07
N ILE A 177 0.15 2.18 15.70
CA ILE A 177 0.73 1.40 14.59
C ILE A 177 -0.38 0.97 13.63
N ILE A 178 -0.18 1.19 12.33
CA ILE A 178 -1.12 0.82 11.28
C ILE A 178 -0.39 -0.03 10.25
N LEU A 179 -0.91 -1.23 9.98
CA LEU A 179 -0.42 -2.13 8.93
C LEU A 179 -1.47 -2.23 7.82
N PHE A 180 -1.12 -1.73 6.64
CA PHE A 180 -1.87 -1.96 5.41
C PHE A 180 -1.30 -3.16 4.67
N ILE A 181 -2.16 -4.14 4.36
CA ILE A 181 -1.81 -5.33 3.57
C ILE A 181 -2.63 -5.29 2.27
N GLY A 182 -1.97 -5.22 1.13
CA GLY A 182 -2.59 -5.57 -0.14
C GLY A 182 -2.36 -7.05 -0.41
N ASP A 183 -3.35 -7.90 -0.17
CA ASP A 183 -3.27 -9.35 -0.44
C ASP A 183 -2.91 -9.57 -1.93
N GLY A 184 -1.79 -10.22 -2.22
CA GLY A 184 -1.29 -10.41 -3.60
C GLY A 184 -0.70 -9.16 -4.30
N MET A 185 -0.57 -8.01 -3.63
CA MET A 185 -0.11 -6.73 -4.20
C MET A 185 1.42 -6.65 -4.44
N GLY A 186 1.92 -7.45 -5.40
CA GLY A 186 3.32 -7.45 -5.82
C GLY A 186 3.82 -6.17 -6.50
N MET A 187 5.13 -6.13 -6.81
CA MET A 187 5.79 -4.98 -7.46
C MET A 187 5.15 -4.58 -8.80
N THR A 188 4.70 -5.56 -9.59
CA THR A 188 3.97 -5.32 -10.85
C THR A 188 2.63 -4.64 -10.58
N THR A 189 1.86 -5.12 -9.59
CA THR A 189 0.56 -4.59 -9.20
C THR A 189 0.68 -3.15 -8.71
N VAL A 190 1.63 -2.85 -7.84
CA VAL A 190 1.92 -1.46 -7.41
C VAL A 190 2.26 -0.56 -8.61
N THR A 191 3.14 -1.01 -9.50
CA THR A 191 3.62 -0.18 -10.62
C THR A 191 2.53 0.07 -11.67
N THR A 192 1.69 -0.91 -11.94
CA THR A 192 0.59 -0.77 -12.91
C THR A 192 -0.60 0.00 -12.31
N ALA A 193 -0.87 -0.12 -11.00
CA ALA A 193 -1.83 0.71 -10.28
C ALA A 193 -1.40 2.18 -10.22
N ARG A 194 -0.09 2.45 -10.01
CA ARG A 194 0.51 3.79 -10.09
C ARG A 194 0.21 4.47 -11.43
N ILE A 195 0.40 3.73 -12.54
CA ILE A 195 0.08 4.19 -13.90
C ILE A 195 -1.43 4.43 -14.04
N LEU A 196 -2.27 3.48 -13.62
CA LEU A 196 -3.73 3.61 -13.67
C LEU A 196 -4.25 4.83 -12.90
N ARG A 197 -3.68 5.14 -11.73
CA ARG A 197 -4.05 6.30 -10.92
C ARG A 197 -3.71 7.62 -11.62
N GLY A 198 -2.57 7.71 -12.30
CA GLY A 198 -2.22 8.88 -13.11
C GLY A 198 -3.11 9.02 -14.35
N GLN A 199 -3.40 7.92 -15.04
CA GLN A 199 -4.30 7.92 -16.20
C GLN A 199 -5.74 8.33 -15.81
N LYS A 200 -6.24 7.88 -14.65
CA LYS A 200 -7.50 8.34 -14.05
C LYS A 200 -7.48 9.82 -13.61
N LYS A 201 -6.31 10.48 -13.57
CA LYS A 201 -6.13 11.94 -13.38
C LYS A 201 -5.93 12.70 -14.70
N GLY A 202 -6.02 12.04 -15.86
CA GLY A 202 -5.72 12.64 -17.17
C GLY A 202 -4.23 12.87 -17.45
N GLN A 203 -3.34 12.22 -16.68
CA GLN A 203 -1.90 12.23 -16.86
C GLN A 203 -1.46 11.01 -17.70
N THR A 204 -0.20 10.96 -18.12
CA THR A 204 0.32 9.79 -18.86
C THR A 204 0.40 8.53 -17.99
N GLY A 205 0.72 8.70 -16.71
CA GLY A 205 0.59 7.67 -15.68
C GLY A 205 1.92 7.27 -15.04
N GLU A 206 2.99 7.15 -15.82
CA GLU A 206 4.27 6.64 -15.34
C GLU A 206 5.00 7.62 -14.41
N GLU A 207 4.61 8.90 -14.42
CA GLU A 207 5.10 9.95 -13.52
C GLU A 207 4.23 10.19 -12.27
N ASN A 208 3.07 9.52 -12.16
CA ASN A 208 2.22 9.63 -10.98
C ASN A 208 2.84 8.87 -9.79
N GLU A 209 2.53 9.31 -8.58
CA GLU A 209 2.85 8.62 -7.33
C GLU A 209 1.56 8.18 -6.64
N LEU A 210 1.58 6.98 -6.04
CA LEU A 210 0.64 6.53 -5.02
C LEU A 210 1.02 7.14 -3.65
N ALA A 211 0.10 7.20 -2.70
CA ALA A 211 0.35 7.73 -1.35
C ALA A 211 1.62 7.15 -0.68
N PHE A 212 1.83 5.84 -0.79
CA PHE A 212 2.95 5.13 -0.18
C PHE A 212 4.25 5.13 -1.02
N ASP A 213 4.21 5.53 -2.30
CA ASP A 213 5.45 5.77 -3.07
C ASP A 213 6.29 6.91 -2.47
N LYS A 214 5.65 7.80 -1.71
CA LYS A 214 6.25 8.97 -1.06
C LYS A 214 6.88 8.65 0.30
N PHE A 215 6.73 7.42 0.78
CA PHE A 215 7.29 6.97 2.06
C PHE A 215 8.82 6.86 1.92
N GLU A 216 9.54 7.30 2.95
CA GLU A 216 10.98 7.58 2.85
C GLU A 216 11.85 6.34 3.03
N TYR A 217 11.29 5.27 3.57
CA TYR A 217 11.99 4.04 3.87
C TYR A 217 11.25 2.87 3.22
N VAL A 218 12.00 2.13 2.39
CA VAL A 218 11.48 1.01 1.59
C VAL A 218 12.41 -0.19 1.75
N ALA A 219 11.81 -1.35 1.93
CA ALA A 219 12.49 -2.65 1.94
C ALA A 219 11.80 -3.66 1.01
N LEU A 220 12.44 -4.80 0.81
CA LEU A 220 11.87 -5.99 0.19
C LEU A 220 11.70 -7.09 1.26
N ALA A 221 10.58 -7.79 1.26
CA ALA A 221 10.27 -8.87 2.19
C ALA A 221 10.14 -10.22 1.46
N LYS A 222 10.90 -11.22 1.92
CA LYS A 222 10.92 -12.57 1.35
C LYS A 222 9.72 -13.41 1.83
N THR A 223 8.87 -13.84 0.91
CA THR A 223 7.50 -14.33 1.15
C THR A 223 7.35 -15.86 1.31
N TYR A 224 8.42 -16.63 1.08
CA TYR A 224 8.39 -18.10 1.23
C TYR A 224 7.90 -18.56 2.62
N ASN A 225 7.12 -19.64 2.69
CA ASN A 225 6.70 -20.31 3.93
C ASN A 225 7.72 -21.39 4.34
N THR A 226 7.58 -22.01 5.50
CA THR A 226 8.59 -23.00 5.96
C THR A 226 8.65 -24.27 5.11
N ASP A 227 7.55 -24.61 4.43
CA ASP A 227 7.40 -25.77 3.56
C ASP A 227 7.06 -25.45 2.09
N SER A 228 6.86 -24.17 1.73
CA SER A 228 6.57 -23.75 0.35
C SER A 228 7.40 -22.54 -0.11
N GLN A 229 7.93 -22.60 -1.34
CA GLN A 229 8.64 -21.49 -1.99
C GLN A 229 7.72 -20.34 -2.36
N VAL A 230 6.48 -20.64 -2.75
CA VAL A 230 5.43 -19.65 -3.06
C VAL A 230 4.46 -19.68 -1.89
N GLY A 231 4.42 -18.59 -1.11
CA GLY A 231 3.65 -18.56 0.12
C GLY A 231 2.14 -18.42 -0.09
N ASP A 232 1.35 -18.82 0.90
CA ASP A 232 -0.09 -18.53 0.96
C ASP A 232 -0.42 -17.39 1.95
N SER A 233 -1.53 -16.69 1.72
CA SER A 233 -2.01 -15.61 2.58
C SER A 233 -2.12 -15.97 4.08
N GLY A 234 -2.36 -17.24 4.45
CA GLY A 234 -2.40 -17.69 5.84
C GLY A 234 -1.03 -17.69 6.51
N ALA A 235 -0.06 -18.41 5.95
CA ALA A 235 1.29 -18.46 6.50
C ALA A 235 2.07 -17.14 6.31
N CYS A 236 1.84 -16.42 5.21
CA CYS A 236 2.41 -15.09 4.99
C CYS A 236 1.85 -14.04 5.95
N ALA A 237 0.54 -14.00 6.19
CA ALA A 237 -0.03 -13.11 7.20
C ALA A 237 0.41 -13.48 8.63
N THR A 238 0.59 -14.78 8.91
CA THR A 238 1.18 -15.25 10.17
C THR A 238 2.61 -14.69 10.35
N ALA A 239 3.42 -14.66 9.28
CA ALA A 239 4.73 -14.00 9.31
C ALA A 239 4.63 -12.46 9.49
N LEU A 240 3.70 -11.79 8.79
CA LEU A 240 3.49 -10.33 8.88
C LEU A 240 2.89 -9.84 10.20
N LEU A 241 2.13 -10.67 10.90
CA LEU A 241 1.39 -10.27 12.10
C LEU A 241 1.99 -10.83 13.38
N CYS A 242 2.69 -11.97 13.33
CA CYS A 242 3.16 -12.70 14.51
C CYS A 242 4.70 -12.87 14.57
N GLY A 243 5.42 -12.59 13.47
CA GLY A 243 6.89 -12.60 13.46
C GLY A 243 7.52 -14.00 13.35
N VAL A 244 6.72 -15.03 13.05
CA VAL A 244 7.21 -16.40 12.81
C VAL A 244 6.61 -16.91 11.49
N LYS A 245 7.40 -17.64 10.70
CA LYS A 245 6.89 -18.32 9.51
C LYS A 245 6.21 -19.62 9.91
N GLY A 246 4.96 -19.79 9.51
CA GLY A 246 4.21 -21.04 9.60
C GLY A 246 4.29 -21.86 8.31
N ARG A 247 3.55 -22.97 8.30
CA ARG A 247 3.37 -23.85 7.14
C ARG A 247 2.19 -23.43 6.26
N PHE A 248 2.30 -23.74 4.98
CA PHE A 248 1.29 -23.44 3.95
C PHE A 248 -0.14 -23.81 4.41
N GLU A 249 -1.08 -22.89 4.19
CA GLU A 249 -2.50 -22.97 4.56
C GLU A 249 -2.81 -23.06 6.08
N THR A 250 -1.83 -22.93 6.96
CA THR A 250 -2.05 -22.72 8.41
C THR A 250 -2.25 -21.25 8.76
N VAL A 251 -2.78 -20.95 9.95
CA VAL A 251 -3.07 -19.58 10.42
C VAL A 251 -2.68 -19.43 11.88
N GLY A 252 -1.82 -18.47 12.21
CA GLY A 252 -1.45 -18.14 13.59
C GLY A 252 -0.66 -19.24 14.32
N LEU A 253 0.05 -20.09 13.56
CA LEU A 253 0.87 -21.19 14.08
C LEU A 253 2.33 -21.08 13.61
N ASP A 254 3.26 -21.64 14.40
CA ASP A 254 4.63 -21.91 13.95
C ASP A 254 4.74 -23.22 13.12
N ASP A 255 5.96 -23.58 12.71
CA ASP A 255 6.24 -24.76 11.88
C ASP A 255 5.83 -26.10 12.52
N SER A 256 5.63 -26.18 13.83
CA SER A 256 5.09 -27.40 14.46
C SER A 256 3.58 -27.59 14.18
N GLY A 257 2.90 -26.54 13.69
CA GLY A 257 1.53 -26.59 13.21
C GLY A 257 1.46 -27.35 11.88
N VAL A 258 0.67 -28.43 11.83
CA VAL A 258 0.56 -29.28 10.65
C VAL A 258 -0.81 -29.08 10.00
N TYR A 259 -0.81 -28.81 8.70
CA TYR A 259 -2.02 -28.60 7.92
C TYR A 259 -3.05 -29.74 8.13
N GLU A 260 -4.32 -29.34 8.30
CA GLU A 260 -5.49 -30.21 8.56
C GLU A 260 -5.43 -31.10 9.83
N LYS A 261 -4.45 -30.91 10.74
CA LYS A 261 -4.39 -31.67 12.01
C LYS A 261 -4.71 -30.80 13.21
N CYS A 262 -5.97 -30.84 13.69
CA CYS A 262 -6.43 -30.01 14.79
C CYS A 262 -5.51 -30.01 16.02
N GLU A 263 -5.10 -31.19 16.50
CA GLU A 263 -4.30 -31.31 17.74
C GLU A 263 -2.95 -30.58 17.67
N SER A 264 -2.34 -30.46 16.49
CA SER A 264 -1.09 -29.71 16.31
C SER A 264 -1.27 -28.22 16.63
N SER A 265 -2.47 -27.67 16.38
CA SER A 265 -2.79 -26.26 16.64
C SER A 265 -2.80 -25.89 18.13
N PHE A 266 -2.62 -26.82 19.07
CA PHE A 266 -2.64 -26.54 20.50
C PHE A 266 -1.29 -26.07 21.06
N GLN A 267 -0.17 -26.64 20.59
CA GLN A 267 1.16 -26.29 21.09
C GLN A 267 1.84 -25.22 20.22
N SER A 268 1.56 -25.21 18.92
CA SER A 268 2.19 -24.34 17.92
C SER A 268 1.69 -22.89 17.91
N ARG A 269 0.92 -22.45 18.93
CA ARG A 269 0.25 -21.14 18.95
C ARG A 269 1.24 -20.03 19.28
N ILE A 270 1.26 -19.00 18.45
CA ILE A 270 2.13 -17.83 18.62
C ILE A 270 1.30 -16.55 18.83
N PRO A 271 1.70 -15.66 19.76
CA PRO A 271 1.03 -14.37 19.95
C PRO A 271 1.44 -13.38 18.84
N CYS A 272 0.50 -12.52 18.45
CA CYS A 272 0.65 -11.61 17.31
C CYS A 272 0.57 -10.13 17.73
N LEU A 273 0.71 -9.19 16.79
CA LEU A 273 0.63 -7.74 17.03
C LEU A 273 -0.63 -7.31 17.79
N ALA A 274 -1.75 -8.03 17.62
CA ALA A 274 -2.98 -7.78 18.38
C ALA A 274 -2.84 -8.14 19.86
N ASP A 275 -2.29 -9.31 20.19
CA ASP A 275 -1.99 -9.72 21.57
C ASP A 275 -1.02 -8.75 22.24
N TRP A 276 0.07 -8.40 21.54
CA TRP A 276 1.10 -7.50 22.04
C TRP A 276 0.55 -6.09 22.29
N ALA A 277 -0.37 -5.62 21.44
CA ALA A 277 -1.05 -4.34 21.63
C ALA A 277 -2.05 -4.39 22.81
N GLN A 278 -2.87 -5.44 22.91
CA GLN A 278 -3.85 -5.60 23.99
C GLN A 278 -3.19 -5.79 25.36
N ALA A 279 -2.07 -6.51 25.44
CA ALA A 279 -1.30 -6.69 26.67
C ALA A 279 -0.84 -5.35 27.27
N GLU A 280 -0.43 -4.40 26.43
CA GLU A 280 -0.08 -3.03 26.85
C GLU A 280 -1.31 -2.10 26.97
N GLY A 281 -2.53 -2.63 26.81
CA GLY A 281 -3.79 -1.88 26.91
C GLY A 281 -4.06 -0.92 25.75
N LYS A 282 -3.39 -1.10 24.60
CA LYS A 282 -3.75 -0.41 23.35
C LYS A 282 -5.04 -1.03 22.79
N SER A 283 -5.82 -0.23 22.08
CA SER A 283 -6.99 -0.74 21.35
C SER A 283 -6.57 -1.45 20.06
N THR A 284 -7.35 -2.42 19.60
CA THR A 284 -7.06 -3.12 18.32
C THR A 284 -8.23 -3.05 17.36
N GLY A 285 -7.93 -2.91 16.07
CA GLY A 285 -8.93 -2.90 15.00
C GLY A 285 -8.49 -3.70 13.77
N LEU A 286 -9.49 -4.27 13.10
CA LEU A 286 -9.40 -5.11 11.92
C LEU A 286 -10.36 -4.57 10.86
N VAL A 287 -9.85 -4.24 9.67
CA VAL A 287 -10.63 -3.74 8.54
C VAL A 287 -10.22 -4.50 7.28
N THR A 288 -11.18 -5.06 6.55
CA THR A 288 -10.89 -5.83 5.33
C THR A 288 -12.01 -5.78 4.30
N THR A 289 -11.67 -5.88 3.02
CA THR A 289 -12.62 -6.18 1.93
C THR A 289 -12.94 -7.68 1.76
N THR A 290 -12.28 -8.59 2.50
CA THR A 290 -12.57 -10.03 2.47
C THR A 290 -13.68 -10.41 3.45
N ARG A 291 -13.83 -11.71 3.73
CA ARG A 291 -14.47 -12.15 4.98
C ARG A 291 -13.54 -11.82 6.14
N VAL A 292 -14.07 -11.37 7.28
CA VAL A 292 -13.25 -11.13 8.49
C VAL A 292 -12.62 -12.42 9.06
N THR A 293 -13.10 -13.59 8.58
CA THR A 293 -12.60 -14.94 8.85
C THR A 293 -11.60 -15.47 7.81
N HIS A 294 -11.28 -14.70 6.77
CA HIS A 294 -10.29 -15.09 5.76
C HIS A 294 -8.89 -15.26 6.39
N ALA A 295 -7.92 -15.86 5.69
CA ALA A 295 -6.63 -16.22 6.27
C ALA A 295 -5.84 -15.00 6.80
N THR A 296 -5.72 -13.97 5.97
CA THR A 296 -5.02 -12.71 6.22
C THR A 296 -5.57 -11.93 7.45
N PRO A 297 -6.89 -11.75 7.62
CA PRO A 297 -7.45 -11.16 8.82
C PRO A 297 -7.50 -12.13 10.01
N ALA A 298 -7.64 -13.45 9.78
CA ALA A 298 -7.64 -14.46 10.84
C ALA A 298 -6.28 -14.59 11.54
N ALA A 299 -5.17 -14.44 10.82
CA ALA A 299 -3.81 -14.44 11.40
C ALA A 299 -3.57 -13.29 12.41
N MET A 300 -4.49 -12.32 12.52
CA MET A 300 -4.46 -11.30 13.58
C MET A 300 -4.93 -11.83 14.95
N TYR A 301 -5.70 -12.93 15.00
CA TYR A 301 -6.42 -13.33 16.23
C TYR A 301 -6.69 -14.83 16.42
N GLY A 302 -6.49 -15.65 15.40
CA GLY A 302 -6.94 -17.04 15.36
C GLY A 302 -5.77 -18.01 15.12
N HIS A 303 -5.88 -19.19 15.72
CA HIS A 303 -4.91 -20.26 15.61
C HIS A 303 -5.59 -21.49 15.00
N SER A 304 -5.27 -21.84 13.75
CA SER A 304 -5.94 -22.89 13.00
C SER A 304 -4.96 -23.72 12.17
N ALA A 305 -5.15 -25.05 12.21
CA ALA A 305 -4.46 -25.99 11.34
C ALA A 305 -4.95 -25.92 9.87
N SER A 306 -5.99 -25.14 9.56
CA SER A 306 -6.39 -24.84 8.18
C SER A 306 -7.06 -23.47 8.07
N ARG A 307 -6.65 -22.66 7.09
CA ARG A 307 -7.29 -21.38 6.73
C ARG A 307 -8.75 -21.53 6.28
N TYR A 308 -9.17 -22.74 5.90
CA TYR A 308 -10.52 -23.01 5.42
C TYR A 308 -11.54 -23.25 6.53
N TRP A 309 -11.10 -23.40 7.79
CA TRP A 309 -11.95 -23.66 8.96
C TRP A 309 -12.68 -22.40 9.47
N GLU A 310 -13.29 -21.65 8.55
CA GLU A 310 -13.96 -20.37 8.80
C GLU A 310 -15.25 -20.47 9.62
N SER A 311 -15.92 -21.62 9.57
CA SER A 311 -17.09 -21.98 10.37
C SER A 311 -17.14 -23.49 10.59
N ASP A 312 -17.89 -23.94 11.59
CA ASP A 312 -17.99 -25.34 12.03
C ASP A 312 -18.18 -26.41 10.93
N PRO A 313 -18.92 -26.22 9.80
CA PRO A 313 -19.06 -27.27 8.78
C PRO A 313 -17.79 -27.52 7.97
N LYS A 314 -16.78 -26.66 8.12
CA LYS A 314 -15.48 -26.76 7.42
C LYS A 314 -14.45 -27.55 8.20
N ILE A 315 -14.66 -27.78 9.49
CA ILE A 315 -13.82 -28.66 10.30
C ILE A 315 -14.28 -30.12 10.06
N PRO A 316 -13.34 -31.08 9.95
CA PRO A 316 -13.65 -32.52 9.97
C PRO A 316 -14.54 -32.88 11.17
N GLU A 317 -15.44 -33.84 11.01
CA GLU A 317 -16.46 -34.15 12.04
C GLU A 317 -15.84 -34.63 13.36
N GLU A 318 -14.73 -35.36 13.25
CA GLU A 318 -13.85 -35.77 14.34
C GLU A 318 -13.26 -34.58 15.11
N ASP A 319 -12.82 -33.54 14.39
CA ASP A 319 -12.11 -32.38 14.93
C ASP A 319 -13.05 -31.29 15.47
N ARG A 320 -14.33 -31.26 15.07
CA ARG A 320 -15.34 -30.26 15.52
C ARG A 320 -15.52 -30.18 17.04
N LYS A 321 -15.12 -31.22 17.78
CA LYS A 321 -15.18 -31.28 19.26
C LYS A 321 -13.91 -30.75 19.94
N LEU A 322 -12.81 -30.67 19.20
CA LEU A 322 -11.47 -30.32 19.69
C LEU A 322 -11.05 -28.90 19.25
N CYS A 323 -11.32 -28.54 17.99
CA CYS A 323 -11.00 -27.23 17.43
C CYS A 323 -12.22 -26.31 17.33
N LYS A 324 -12.00 -25.03 17.63
CA LYS A 324 -12.95 -23.95 17.32
C LYS A 324 -12.68 -23.41 15.92
N ASP A 325 -13.73 -23.20 15.14
CA ASP A 325 -13.65 -22.48 13.87
C ASP A 325 -13.26 -21.01 14.06
N ILE A 326 -12.72 -20.41 13.00
CA ILE A 326 -12.15 -19.07 13.02
C ILE A 326 -13.20 -18.00 13.38
N ALA A 327 -14.48 -18.17 13.04
CA ALA A 327 -15.54 -17.26 13.50
C ALA A 327 -15.77 -17.35 15.02
N ARG A 328 -15.79 -18.56 15.59
CA ARG A 328 -15.83 -18.75 17.06
C ARG A 328 -14.58 -18.21 17.75
N GLN A 329 -13.40 -18.36 17.16
CA GLN A 329 -12.17 -17.79 17.73
C GLN A 329 -12.23 -16.26 17.80
N LEU A 330 -12.80 -15.58 16.79
CA LEU A 330 -12.99 -14.12 16.80
C LEU A 330 -13.93 -13.63 17.92
N VAL A 331 -14.93 -14.41 18.28
CA VAL A 331 -15.99 -14.00 19.23
C VAL A 331 -15.71 -14.46 20.66
N GLU A 332 -15.08 -15.63 20.84
CA GLU A 332 -14.92 -16.28 22.16
C GLU A 332 -13.52 -16.19 22.75
N ASN A 333 -12.47 -16.09 21.93
CA ASN A 333 -11.08 -16.14 22.39
C ASN A 333 -10.47 -14.74 22.47
N ASP A 334 -9.51 -14.55 23.37
CA ASP A 334 -8.53 -13.47 23.23
C ASP A 334 -7.52 -13.84 22.13
N PRO A 335 -7.02 -12.88 21.32
CA PRO A 335 -7.28 -11.44 21.36
C PRO A 335 -8.57 -11.03 20.64
N GLY A 336 -9.17 -11.92 19.83
CA GLY A 336 -10.30 -11.65 18.93
C GLY A 336 -11.48 -10.95 19.60
N ARG A 337 -11.97 -11.49 20.73
CA ARG A 337 -13.16 -10.97 21.44
C ARG A 337 -12.99 -9.55 21.97
N ASN A 338 -11.76 -9.07 22.13
CA ASN A 338 -11.42 -7.75 22.62
C ASN A 338 -11.15 -6.72 21.52
N ILE A 339 -11.11 -7.13 20.24
CA ILE A 339 -10.93 -6.21 19.11
C ILE A 339 -12.08 -5.18 19.12
N ASN A 340 -11.72 -3.90 19.15
CA ASN A 340 -12.66 -2.77 19.27
C ASN A 340 -13.43 -2.51 17.97
N VAL A 341 -12.80 -2.77 16.81
CA VAL A 341 -13.41 -2.54 15.50
C VAL A 341 -13.13 -3.72 14.60
N ILE A 342 -14.17 -4.37 14.08
CA ILE A 342 -14.12 -5.48 13.13
C ILE A 342 -15.00 -5.07 11.95
N LEU A 343 -14.43 -4.83 10.77
CA LEU A 343 -15.17 -4.37 9.59
C LEU A 343 -14.79 -5.20 8.36
N GLY A 344 -15.78 -5.77 7.67
CA GLY A 344 -15.61 -6.47 6.40
C GLY A 344 -16.83 -7.27 5.97
N GLY A 345 -16.62 -8.39 5.28
CA GLY A 345 -17.65 -9.39 4.94
C GLY A 345 -17.63 -10.62 5.85
N GLY A 346 -18.33 -11.68 5.42
CA GLY A 346 -18.28 -13.02 6.03
C GLY A 346 -19.49 -13.40 6.87
N ARG A 347 -20.58 -12.62 6.83
CA ARG A 347 -21.78 -12.77 7.68
C ARG A 347 -22.33 -14.21 7.73
N TRP A 348 -22.16 -15.01 6.66
CA TRP A 348 -22.63 -16.40 6.63
C TRP A 348 -21.96 -17.34 7.66
N HIS A 349 -20.75 -17.04 8.16
CA HIS A 349 -20.01 -17.88 9.11
C HIS A 349 -20.42 -17.64 10.57
N PHE A 350 -21.15 -16.54 10.81
CA PHE A 350 -21.64 -16.12 12.13
C PHE A 350 -23.12 -16.48 12.34
N LEU A 351 -23.84 -16.85 11.29
CA LEU A 351 -25.28 -17.11 11.31
C LEU A 351 -25.59 -18.62 11.18
N PRO A 352 -26.58 -19.14 11.93
CA PRO A 352 -27.03 -20.50 11.78
C PRO A 352 -27.69 -20.71 10.41
N LYS A 353 -27.47 -21.89 9.85
CA LYS A 353 -28.14 -22.38 8.64
C LYS A 353 -29.65 -22.47 8.91
N LYS A 354 -30.46 -21.86 8.04
CA LYS A 354 -31.93 -21.92 8.14
C LYS A 354 -32.49 -23.28 7.71
N GLU A 355 -33.73 -23.55 8.12
CA GLU A 355 -34.51 -24.72 7.70
C GLU A 355 -34.72 -24.79 6.18
N GLU A 356 -35.00 -26.00 5.67
CA GLU A 356 -35.23 -26.25 4.25
C GLU A 356 -36.43 -25.44 3.72
N GLY A 357 -36.21 -24.73 2.60
CA GLY A 357 -37.20 -23.83 2.00
C GLY A 357 -37.00 -22.35 2.31
N ALA A 358 -36.12 -21.98 3.26
CA ALA A 358 -35.61 -20.62 3.33
C ALA A 358 -34.81 -20.24 2.06
N PRO A 359 -34.73 -18.96 1.68
CA PRO A 359 -33.89 -18.55 0.55
C PRO A 359 -32.44 -18.99 0.75
N ALA A 360 -31.83 -19.51 -0.33
CA ALA A 360 -30.42 -19.82 -0.36
C ALA A 360 -29.56 -18.60 0.06
N ASP A 361 -28.33 -18.87 0.49
CA ASP A 361 -27.32 -17.93 1.02
C ASP A 361 -27.49 -17.49 2.50
N MET A 362 -28.59 -17.80 3.19
CA MET A 362 -28.77 -17.43 4.61
C MET A 362 -28.15 -18.41 5.62
N GLY A 363 -26.92 -18.11 6.02
CA GLY A 363 -26.22 -18.76 7.15
C GLY A 363 -25.57 -20.09 6.79
N ARG A 364 -24.51 -20.46 7.51
CA ARG A 364 -23.74 -21.69 7.27
C ARG A 364 -23.56 -22.57 8.49
N ARG A 365 -23.66 -22.05 9.71
CA ARG A 365 -23.35 -22.85 10.91
C ARG A 365 -24.35 -24.00 11.08
N GLU A 366 -23.82 -25.20 11.33
CA GLU A 366 -24.58 -26.41 11.62
C GLU A 366 -24.72 -26.63 13.14
N ASP A 367 -23.88 -25.99 13.95
CA ASP A 367 -23.97 -25.96 15.43
C ASP A 367 -25.11 -25.10 16.00
N GLY A 368 -25.91 -24.45 15.14
CA GLY A 368 -27.07 -23.64 15.53
C GLY A 368 -26.75 -22.30 16.19
N GLN A 369 -25.48 -21.91 16.34
CA GLN A 369 -25.11 -20.67 17.03
C GLN A 369 -25.35 -19.43 16.16
N ASN A 370 -25.78 -18.31 16.77
CA ASN A 370 -25.63 -16.97 16.21
C ASN A 370 -24.50 -16.23 16.93
N LEU A 371 -23.35 -16.13 16.27
CA LEU A 371 -22.14 -15.51 16.84
C LEU A 371 -22.20 -13.98 16.86
N ILE A 372 -23.09 -13.34 16.08
CA ILE A 372 -23.34 -11.89 16.19
C ILE A 372 -24.05 -11.60 17.53
N ASP A 373 -25.05 -12.40 17.88
CA ASP A 373 -25.79 -12.25 19.15
C ASP A 373 -24.88 -12.59 20.34
N ALA A 374 -24.06 -13.65 20.24
CA ALA A 374 -23.08 -14.01 21.25
C ALA A 374 -22.04 -12.90 21.48
N TRP A 375 -21.53 -12.27 20.41
CA TRP A 375 -20.62 -11.12 20.51
C TRP A 375 -21.30 -9.92 21.17
N LEU A 376 -22.54 -9.60 20.79
CA LEU A 376 -23.31 -8.51 21.41
C LEU A 376 -23.56 -8.77 22.92
N GLU A 377 -23.86 -10.01 23.30
CA GLU A 377 -24.13 -10.35 24.70
C GLU A 377 -22.87 -10.34 25.58
N ASP A 378 -21.69 -10.76 25.10
CA ASP A 378 -20.40 -10.56 25.80
C ASP A 378 -20.17 -9.08 26.10
N LYS A 379 -20.31 -8.20 25.09
CA LYS A 379 -20.09 -6.76 25.27
C LYS A 379 -21.12 -6.15 26.22
N LYS A 380 -22.39 -6.58 26.14
CA LYS A 380 -23.47 -6.18 27.07
C LYS A 380 -23.19 -6.63 28.50
N THR A 381 -22.80 -7.88 28.72
CA THR A 381 -22.42 -8.42 30.04
C THR A 381 -21.22 -7.67 30.63
N ARG A 382 -20.22 -7.34 29.79
CA ARG A 382 -19.05 -6.52 30.16
C ARG A 382 -19.33 -5.02 30.27
N ARG A 383 -20.59 -4.57 30.06
CA ARG A 383 -21.05 -3.17 30.10
C ARG A 383 -20.36 -2.24 29.08
N LEU A 384 -19.94 -2.80 27.94
CA LEU A 384 -19.26 -2.11 26.84
C LEU A 384 -20.27 -1.65 25.78
N LYS A 385 -20.07 -0.47 25.19
CA LYS A 385 -21.02 0.09 24.20
C LYS A 385 -20.78 -0.48 22.80
N ALA A 386 -21.39 -1.62 22.54
CA ALA A 386 -21.31 -2.31 21.26
C ALA A 386 -22.37 -1.88 20.23
N ARG A 387 -21.99 -1.96 18.95
CA ARG A 387 -22.88 -1.87 17.78
C ARG A 387 -22.55 -2.97 16.77
N TYR A 388 -23.59 -3.57 16.21
CA TYR A 388 -23.53 -4.38 14.99
C TYR A 388 -24.14 -3.58 13.83
N VAL A 389 -23.54 -3.66 12.64
CA VAL A 389 -24.04 -3.02 11.41
C VAL A 389 -23.85 -3.95 10.19
N SER A 390 -24.74 -3.83 9.21
CA SER A 390 -24.86 -4.78 8.10
C SER A 390 -24.91 -4.14 6.70
N ASN A 391 -25.05 -2.82 6.60
CA ASN A 391 -25.08 -2.04 5.35
C ASN A 391 -24.52 -0.63 5.58
N LYS A 392 -24.26 0.10 4.49
CA LYS A 392 -23.70 1.45 4.53
C LYS A 392 -24.56 2.43 5.35
N ARG A 393 -25.89 2.40 5.23
CA ARG A 393 -26.81 3.28 5.99
C ARG A 393 -26.77 3.06 7.49
N GLU A 394 -26.51 1.84 7.95
CA GLU A 394 -26.29 1.54 9.38
C GLU A 394 -24.91 2.00 9.83
N PHE A 395 -23.88 1.75 9.02
CA PHE A 395 -22.51 2.18 9.27
C PHE A 395 -22.36 3.71 9.36
N ASP A 396 -22.98 4.45 8.43
CA ASP A 396 -22.97 5.92 8.40
C ASP A 396 -23.66 6.54 9.63
N LYS A 397 -24.53 5.79 10.31
CA LYS A 397 -25.20 6.19 11.57
C LYS A 397 -24.38 5.90 12.83
N VAL A 398 -23.22 5.25 12.72
CA VAL A 398 -22.36 4.96 13.89
C VAL A 398 -21.63 6.22 14.34
N ASP A 399 -22.10 6.80 15.45
CA ASP A 399 -21.31 7.77 16.22
C ASP A 399 -20.10 7.06 16.85
N PRO A 400 -18.86 7.43 16.46
CA PRO A 400 -17.65 6.83 17.02
C PRO A 400 -17.39 7.29 18.46
N LYS A 401 -17.95 8.42 18.90
CA LYS A 401 -17.71 8.97 20.25
C LYS A 401 -18.35 8.05 21.30
N SER A 402 -19.61 7.68 21.11
CA SER A 402 -20.37 6.81 22.01
C SER A 402 -20.27 5.30 21.74
N THR A 403 -19.67 4.88 20.62
CA THR A 403 -19.45 3.45 20.30
C THR A 403 -18.04 3.03 20.71
N ASP A 404 -17.93 1.99 21.55
CA ASP A 404 -16.64 1.47 22.06
C ASP A 404 -16.24 0.15 21.37
N TYR A 405 -17.23 -0.57 20.84
CA TYR A 405 -17.07 -1.80 20.08
C TYR A 405 -17.96 -1.78 18.82
N LEU A 406 -17.39 -2.06 17.65
CA LEU A 406 -18.11 -2.07 16.38
C LEU A 406 -17.82 -3.36 15.58
N LEU A 407 -18.88 -4.09 15.23
CA LEU A 407 -18.85 -5.22 14.31
C LEU A 407 -19.66 -4.86 13.05
N GLY A 408 -18.98 -4.76 11.90
CA GLY A 408 -19.61 -4.49 10.60
C GLY A 408 -19.38 -5.66 9.65
N LEU A 409 -20.46 -6.37 9.30
CA LEU A 409 -20.43 -7.51 8.38
C LEU A 409 -21.31 -7.21 7.17
N PHE A 410 -20.74 -6.50 6.18
CA PHE A 410 -21.46 -5.86 5.08
C PHE A 410 -21.93 -6.83 4.00
N ASN A 411 -21.21 -7.94 3.80
CA ASN A 411 -21.58 -9.00 2.87
C ASN A 411 -21.71 -10.36 3.57
N TYR A 412 -22.47 -11.29 2.97
CA TYR A 412 -22.46 -12.70 3.36
C TYR A 412 -21.11 -13.36 3.05
N GLY A 413 -20.59 -13.15 1.84
CA GLY A 413 -19.25 -13.58 1.42
C GLY A 413 -18.18 -12.53 1.67
N HIS A 414 -17.18 -12.43 0.78
CA HIS A 414 -16.32 -11.22 0.73
C HIS A 414 -17.16 -10.00 0.33
N MET A 415 -16.65 -8.79 0.55
CA MET A 415 -17.26 -7.57 -0.02
C MET A 415 -17.12 -7.55 -1.55
N ALA A 416 -17.86 -6.67 -2.22
CA ALA A 416 -17.71 -6.46 -3.65
C ALA A 416 -16.29 -5.94 -4.02
N TYR A 417 -15.90 -6.14 -5.28
CA TYR A 417 -14.77 -5.39 -5.87
C TYR A 417 -15.16 -3.91 -5.95
N GLU A 418 -14.25 -2.94 -5.81
CA GLU A 418 -14.59 -1.50 -5.72
C GLU A 418 -15.28 -0.96 -7.00
N VAL A 419 -15.06 -1.61 -8.15
CA VAL A 419 -15.73 -1.33 -9.43
C VAL A 419 -17.15 -1.92 -9.54
N ASP A 420 -17.48 -2.91 -8.70
CA ASP A 420 -18.78 -3.58 -8.64
C ASP A 420 -19.60 -3.21 -7.40
N ARG A 421 -18.98 -2.54 -6.42
CA ARG A 421 -19.58 -2.18 -5.13
C ARG A 421 -20.78 -1.24 -5.29
N ASP A 422 -21.93 -1.64 -4.75
CA ASP A 422 -23.05 -0.73 -4.53
C ASP A 422 -22.66 0.32 -3.48
N LYS A 423 -22.81 1.59 -3.85
CA LYS A 423 -22.43 2.76 -3.07
C LYS A 423 -23.66 3.45 -2.45
N GLY A 424 -24.85 2.89 -2.69
CA GLY A 424 -26.12 3.31 -2.10
C GLY A 424 -26.26 2.96 -0.60
N PRO A 425 -27.39 3.32 0.01
CA PRO A 425 -27.62 3.13 1.45
C PRO A 425 -27.69 1.66 1.88
N ASP A 426 -28.16 0.78 1.00
CA ASP A 426 -28.28 -0.67 1.25
C ASP A 426 -27.01 -1.45 0.86
N GLY A 427 -26.08 -0.80 0.15
CA GLY A 427 -24.79 -1.35 -0.25
C GLY A 427 -23.71 -1.27 0.82
N GLU A 428 -22.46 -1.17 0.39
CA GLU A 428 -21.28 -1.38 1.23
C GLU A 428 -20.45 -0.10 1.40
N PRO A 429 -19.87 0.18 2.59
CA PRO A 429 -18.88 1.23 2.76
C PRO A 429 -17.59 0.91 1.98
N SER A 430 -16.83 1.93 1.58
CA SER A 430 -15.50 1.72 0.98
C SER A 430 -14.45 1.32 2.02
N LEU A 431 -13.32 0.76 1.57
CA LEU A 431 -12.18 0.49 2.45
C LEU A 431 -11.70 1.77 3.16
N ALA A 432 -11.69 2.91 2.47
CA ALA A 432 -11.39 4.23 3.02
C ALA A 432 -12.41 4.69 4.08
N ASP A 433 -13.71 4.48 3.87
CA ASP A 433 -14.75 4.76 4.87
C ASP A 433 -14.56 3.91 6.13
N MET A 434 -14.34 2.61 5.96
CA MET A 434 -14.12 1.66 7.07
C MET A 434 -12.86 2.03 7.88
N THR A 435 -11.75 2.35 7.22
CA THR A 435 -10.52 2.85 7.86
C THR A 435 -10.78 4.16 8.61
N ARG A 436 -11.52 5.10 8.03
CA ARG A 436 -11.91 6.36 8.70
C ARG A 436 -12.65 6.08 10.01
N LYS A 437 -13.69 5.25 9.97
CA LYS A 437 -14.51 4.88 11.16
C LYS A 437 -13.70 4.10 12.19
N ALA A 438 -12.80 3.23 11.77
CA ALA A 438 -11.90 2.51 12.67
C ALA A 438 -11.00 3.47 13.45
N ILE A 439 -10.28 4.37 12.76
CA ILE A 439 -9.40 5.34 13.42
C ILE A 439 -10.22 6.31 14.30
N GLU A 440 -11.44 6.71 13.89
CA GLU A 440 -12.36 7.50 14.73
C GLU A 440 -12.68 6.85 16.09
N ILE A 441 -12.91 5.53 16.14
CA ILE A 441 -13.20 4.80 17.39
C ILE A 441 -11.92 4.51 18.18
N LEU A 442 -10.87 4.02 17.51
CA LEU A 442 -9.63 3.57 18.14
C LEU A 442 -8.84 4.71 18.80
N ARG A 443 -8.82 5.91 18.19
CA ARG A 443 -8.07 7.07 18.73
C ARG A 443 -8.56 7.57 20.09
N LYS A 444 -9.71 7.10 20.58
CA LYS A 444 -10.21 7.39 21.93
C LYS A 444 -9.30 6.82 23.03
N ASN A 445 -8.54 5.76 22.73
CA ASN A 445 -7.59 5.18 23.67
C ASN A 445 -6.31 6.04 23.75
N ASN A 446 -6.01 6.57 24.93
CA ASN A 446 -4.83 7.43 25.13
C ASN A 446 -3.50 6.66 25.07
N ARG A 447 -3.49 5.33 25.26
CA ARG A 447 -2.32 4.46 25.03
C ARG A 447 -2.03 4.21 23.54
N GLY A 448 -2.96 4.60 22.67
CA GLY A 448 -2.94 4.36 21.23
C GLY A 448 -3.57 3.04 20.83
N TYR A 449 -3.31 2.63 19.58
CA TYR A 449 -3.94 1.47 18.97
C TYR A 449 -3.03 0.74 17.96
N PHE A 450 -3.37 -0.51 17.68
CA PHE A 450 -2.97 -1.23 16.47
C PHE A 450 -4.17 -1.35 15.52
N LEU A 451 -3.96 -1.13 14.23
CA LEU A 451 -4.97 -1.26 13.19
C LEU A 451 -4.40 -2.03 11.99
N MET A 452 -5.03 -3.14 11.64
CA MET A 452 -4.79 -3.86 10.39
C MET A 452 -5.86 -3.45 9.36
N VAL A 453 -5.42 -3.12 8.14
CA VAL A 453 -6.28 -2.75 7.01
C VAL A 453 -5.91 -3.56 5.78
N GLU A 454 -6.86 -4.28 5.20
CA GLU A 454 -6.60 -5.25 4.13
C GLU A 454 -7.34 -4.89 2.83
N GLY A 455 -6.58 -4.72 1.75
CA GLY A 455 -7.08 -4.58 0.38
C GLY A 455 -7.35 -5.93 -0.29
N GLY A 456 -7.81 -6.93 0.46
CA GLY A 456 -7.75 -8.35 0.08
C GLY A 456 -8.66 -8.81 -1.07
N ARG A 457 -9.13 -7.90 -1.92
CA ARG A 457 -9.79 -8.23 -3.20
C ARG A 457 -8.85 -8.07 -4.41
N ILE A 458 -7.65 -7.54 -4.18
CA ILE A 458 -6.53 -7.51 -5.14
C ILE A 458 -6.14 -8.93 -5.58
N ASP A 459 -5.74 -9.79 -4.63
CA ASP A 459 -5.51 -11.24 -4.84
C ASP A 459 -6.66 -11.90 -5.62
N HIS A 460 -7.88 -11.85 -5.08
CA HIS A 460 -9.05 -12.48 -5.70
C HIS A 460 -9.24 -12.07 -7.17
N SER A 461 -8.93 -10.82 -7.49
CA SER A 461 -8.98 -10.31 -8.87
C SER A 461 -7.87 -10.87 -9.75
N HIS A 462 -6.63 -10.96 -9.24
CA HIS A 462 -5.51 -11.60 -9.93
C HIS A 462 -5.74 -13.11 -10.12
N HIS A 463 -6.31 -13.80 -9.12
CA HIS A 463 -6.75 -15.20 -9.22
C HIS A 463 -7.71 -15.45 -10.39
N PHE A 464 -8.57 -14.48 -10.76
CA PHE A 464 -9.42 -14.56 -11.95
C PHE A 464 -8.79 -13.96 -13.23
N ASN A 465 -7.47 -13.73 -13.25
CA ASN A 465 -6.72 -12.99 -14.27
C ASN A 465 -7.40 -11.66 -14.68
N ASN A 466 -7.97 -10.91 -13.73
CA ASN A 466 -8.70 -9.66 -13.97
C ASN A 466 -7.94 -8.45 -13.41
N ALA A 467 -7.08 -7.86 -14.24
CA ALA A 467 -6.28 -6.70 -13.85
C ALA A 467 -7.12 -5.44 -13.59
N HIS A 468 -8.25 -5.21 -14.29
CA HIS A 468 -9.07 -4.02 -14.05
C HIS A 468 -9.53 -3.96 -12.58
N ARG A 469 -10.03 -5.07 -12.05
CA ARG A 469 -10.46 -5.18 -10.64
C ARG A 469 -9.26 -5.09 -9.70
N ALA A 470 -8.20 -5.87 -9.94
CA ALA A 470 -7.01 -5.91 -9.07
C ALA A 470 -6.37 -4.52 -8.89
N LEU A 471 -6.19 -3.78 -9.99
CA LEU A 471 -5.62 -2.44 -9.94
C LEU A 471 -6.61 -1.42 -9.35
N THR A 472 -7.92 -1.59 -9.54
CA THR A 472 -8.92 -0.68 -8.94
C THR A 472 -9.06 -0.89 -7.43
N ASP A 473 -8.96 -2.13 -6.93
CA ASP A 473 -8.91 -2.42 -5.49
C ASP A 473 -7.57 -1.98 -4.87
N THR A 474 -6.47 -2.02 -5.64
CA THR A 474 -5.19 -1.40 -5.23
C THR A 474 -5.33 0.12 -5.04
N LEU A 475 -6.16 0.79 -5.86
CA LEU A 475 -6.49 2.21 -5.64
C LEU A 475 -7.39 2.41 -4.41
N ALA A 476 -8.32 1.49 -4.12
CA ALA A 476 -9.13 1.55 -2.90
C ALA A 476 -8.28 1.40 -1.62
N LEU A 477 -7.22 0.59 -1.68
CA LEU A 477 -6.22 0.49 -0.61
C LEU A 477 -5.41 1.79 -0.47
N GLU A 478 -4.97 2.40 -1.57
CA GLU A 478 -4.29 3.69 -1.53
C GLU A 478 -5.20 4.82 -1.00
N ASP A 479 -6.48 4.83 -1.35
CA ASP A 479 -7.46 5.78 -0.80
C ASP A 479 -7.58 5.60 0.73
N ALA A 480 -7.50 4.37 1.25
CA ALA A 480 -7.47 4.10 2.68
C ALA A 480 -6.14 4.51 3.37
N VAL A 481 -5.00 4.37 2.67
CA VAL A 481 -3.69 4.89 3.14
C VAL A 481 -3.72 6.42 3.25
N ASN A 482 -4.27 7.12 2.25
CA ASN A 482 -4.49 8.57 2.31
C ASN A 482 -5.36 8.96 3.52
N VAL A 483 -6.45 8.23 3.79
CA VAL A 483 -7.29 8.46 4.98
C VAL A 483 -6.52 8.32 6.30
N ALA A 484 -5.60 7.35 6.42
CA ALA A 484 -4.80 7.22 7.63
C ALA A 484 -3.77 8.36 7.79
N LEU A 485 -3.13 8.78 6.70
CA LEU A 485 -2.21 9.93 6.68
C LEU A 485 -2.93 11.22 7.10
N ASP A 486 -4.12 11.48 6.55
CA ASP A 486 -4.96 12.65 6.89
C ASP A 486 -5.43 12.68 8.37
N MET A 487 -5.51 11.51 9.02
CA MET A 487 -6.15 11.36 10.33
C MET A 487 -5.19 11.10 11.50
N THR A 488 -3.89 10.99 11.24
CA THR A 488 -2.86 10.64 12.23
C THR A 488 -1.69 11.62 12.17
N ARG A 489 -0.68 11.46 13.02
CA ARG A 489 0.51 12.32 13.03
C ARG A 489 1.76 11.49 12.81
N SER A 490 2.65 11.95 11.94
CA SER A 490 3.94 11.31 11.66
C SER A 490 4.92 11.31 12.84
N ASP A 491 4.64 12.07 13.91
CA ASP A 491 5.43 12.08 15.15
C ASP A 491 5.00 11.02 16.19
N ASP A 492 3.76 10.53 16.14
CA ASP A 492 3.21 9.52 17.08
C ASP A 492 2.70 8.23 16.43
N THR A 493 2.58 8.18 15.10
CA THR A 493 1.96 7.06 14.37
C THR A 493 2.89 6.49 13.30
N LEU A 494 3.19 5.19 13.40
CA LEU A 494 3.91 4.45 12.36
C LEU A 494 2.89 3.79 11.43
N ILE A 495 3.00 4.08 10.14
CA ILE A 495 2.23 3.45 9.07
C ILE A 495 3.17 2.59 8.23
N VAL A 496 2.82 1.32 8.04
CA VAL A 496 3.50 0.38 7.15
C VAL A 496 2.52 -0.07 6.08
N VAL A 497 2.95 -0.12 4.82
CA VAL A 497 2.21 -0.70 3.69
C VAL A 497 3.04 -1.83 3.10
N THR A 498 2.45 -3.00 2.93
CA THR A 498 3.12 -4.20 2.40
C THR A 498 2.14 -5.06 1.60
N SER A 499 2.68 -6.09 0.96
CA SER A 499 1.92 -7.28 0.61
C SER A 499 2.37 -8.49 1.44
N ASP A 500 1.64 -9.59 1.31
CA ASP A 500 1.89 -10.90 1.90
C ASP A 500 2.50 -11.89 0.88
N HIS A 501 2.07 -11.84 -0.38
CA HIS A 501 2.69 -12.50 -1.54
C HIS A 501 2.46 -11.69 -2.83
N SER A 502 3.03 -12.12 -3.95
CA SER A 502 2.77 -11.49 -5.25
C SER A 502 1.74 -12.29 -6.06
N HIS A 503 1.63 -12.04 -7.35
CA HIS A 503 1.01 -12.90 -8.36
C HIS A 503 1.96 -13.13 -9.53
N VAL A 504 1.70 -14.14 -10.36
CA VAL A 504 2.43 -14.32 -11.63
C VAL A 504 1.95 -13.36 -12.72
N PHE A 505 1.68 -12.12 -12.32
CA PHE A 505 1.16 -11.01 -13.09
C PHE A 505 2.30 -10.20 -13.71
N ALA A 506 2.25 -10.03 -15.03
CA ALA A 506 3.30 -9.43 -15.83
C ALA A 506 2.85 -8.14 -16.51
N PHE A 507 3.75 -7.15 -16.51
CA PHE A 507 3.67 -5.91 -17.29
C PHE A 507 4.85 -5.90 -18.25
N GLY A 508 4.60 -5.73 -19.55
CA GLY A 508 5.65 -5.86 -20.55
C GLY A 508 5.27 -5.30 -21.93
N GLY A 509 5.86 -5.88 -22.97
CA GLY A 509 5.72 -5.39 -24.35
C GLY A 509 6.60 -4.17 -24.65
N ASN A 510 6.16 -3.35 -25.59
CA ASN A 510 6.75 -2.07 -25.98
C ASN A 510 5.70 -0.93 -26.06
N PRO A 511 4.81 -0.75 -25.05
CA PRO A 511 3.84 0.33 -25.05
C PRO A 511 4.54 1.70 -25.03
N LYS A 512 3.96 2.69 -25.71
CA LYS A 512 4.40 4.09 -25.63
C LYS A 512 4.03 4.67 -24.27
N ARG A 513 4.80 5.66 -23.83
CA ARG A 513 4.48 6.47 -22.66
C ARG A 513 3.09 7.12 -22.81
N GLY A 514 2.19 6.89 -21.86
CA GLY A 514 0.77 7.28 -21.93
C GLY A 514 -0.18 6.27 -22.57
N ASN A 515 0.28 5.05 -22.92
CA ASN A 515 -0.63 3.99 -23.39
C ASN A 515 -1.56 3.53 -22.24
N PRO A 516 -2.87 3.36 -22.46
CA PRO A 516 -3.78 2.86 -21.43
C PRO A 516 -3.27 1.55 -20.85
N ILE A 517 -3.11 1.48 -19.52
CA ILE A 517 -2.38 0.35 -18.89
C ILE A 517 -3.13 -0.98 -18.98
N LEU A 518 -4.47 -0.95 -19.06
CA LEU A 518 -5.31 -2.13 -19.33
C LEU A 518 -5.40 -2.46 -20.84
N GLY A 519 -4.83 -1.62 -21.70
CA GLY A 519 -4.95 -1.68 -23.15
C GLY A 519 -3.98 -2.64 -23.84
N LEU A 520 -4.17 -2.73 -25.16
CA LEU A 520 -3.28 -3.43 -26.07
C LEU A 520 -1.90 -2.77 -26.15
N ASP A 521 -0.88 -3.55 -26.48
CA ASP A 521 0.42 -3.03 -26.89
C ASP A 521 0.29 -2.18 -28.18
N ASN A 522 1.24 -1.28 -28.42
CA ASN A 522 1.27 -0.48 -29.65
C ASN A 522 1.92 -1.20 -30.85
N LYS A 523 2.39 -2.43 -30.66
CA LYS A 523 2.83 -3.37 -31.69
C LYS A 523 2.10 -4.72 -31.52
N PRO A 524 1.69 -5.40 -32.61
CA PRO A 524 1.27 -6.79 -32.52
C PRO A 524 2.45 -7.71 -32.15
N SER A 525 2.15 -8.98 -31.86
CA SER A 525 3.14 -10.06 -31.80
C SER A 525 3.90 -10.17 -33.13
N ASP A 526 5.21 -10.33 -33.10
CA ASP A 526 6.05 -10.51 -34.28
C ASP A 526 6.02 -11.95 -34.84
N VAL A 527 5.42 -12.89 -34.09
CA VAL A 527 5.26 -14.30 -34.49
C VAL A 527 3.92 -14.56 -35.19
N ASP A 528 2.82 -14.02 -34.66
CA ASP A 528 1.45 -14.29 -35.15
C ASP A 528 0.74 -13.05 -35.76
N ASN A 529 1.36 -11.87 -35.66
CA ASN A 529 0.84 -10.58 -36.13
C ASN A 529 -0.53 -10.16 -35.55
N MET A 530 -0.98 -10.77 -34.45
CA MET A 530 -2.18 -10.38 -33.72
C MET A 530 -1.83 -9.48 -32.51
N PRO A 531 -2.71 -8.55 -32.11
CA PRO A 531 -2.53 -7.77 -30.89
C PRO A 531 -2.51 -8.63 -29.62
N TYR A 532 -1.85 -8.13 -28.57
CA TYR A 532 -1.81 -8.68 -27.22
C TYR A 532 -1.92 -7.52 -26.21
N THR A 533 -2.28 -7.82 -24.96
CA THR A 533 -2.38 -6.80 -23.89
C THR A 533 -1.03 -6.44 -23.29
N THR A 534 -0.91 -5.18 -22.87
CA THR A 534 0.22 -4.66 -22.07
C THR A 534 0.45 -5.45 -20.77
N LEU A 535 -0.63 -6.08 -20.27
CA LEU A 535 -0.67 -6.89 -19.06
C LEU A 535 -1.04 -8.34 -19.39
N LEU A 536 -0.37 -9.30 -18.75
CA LEU A 536 -0.55 -10.74 -18.94
C LEU A 536 -0.38 -11.49 -17.61
N TYR A 537 -0.73 -12.77 -17.57
CA TYR A 537 -0.45 -13.66 -16.44
C TYR A 537 0.29 -14.92 -16.90
N ALA A 538 1.12 -15.53 -16.05
CA ALA A 538 1.77 -16.80 -16.42
C ALA A 538 0.77 -17.98 -16.46
N ASN A 539 -0.27 -17.98 -15.61
CA ASN A 539 -1.30 -19.02 -15.63
C ASN A 539 -2.69 -18.48 -15.25
N GLY A 540 -3.68 -19.35 -15.07
CA GLY A 540 -5.05 -18.98 -14.66
C GLY A 540 -6.10 -19.11 -15.77
N PRO A 541 -7.32 -18.56 -15.58
CA PRO A 541 -8.46 -18.72 -16.49
C PRO A 541 -8.37 -17.92 -17.80
N GLY A 542 -7.33 -17.11 -17.99
CA GLY A 542 -7.06 -16.36 -19.22
C GLY A 542 -6.71 -17.22 -20.45
N TYR A 543 -6.24 -18.45 -20.23
CA TYR A 543 -5.83 -19.37 -21.30
C TYR A 543 -7.01 -19.83 -22.17
N LYS A 544 -6.90 -19.69 -23.50
CA LYS A 544 -7.93 -20.12 -24.47
C LYS A 544 -7.47 -21.34 -25.27
N ARG A 545 -7.87 -22.54 -24.83
CA ARG A 545 -7.44 -23.81 -25.44
C ARG A 545 -7.98 -24.04 -26.85
N ASP A 546 -9.23 -23.66 -27.08
CA ASP A 546 -10.03 -24.20 -28.20
C ASP A 546 -9.90 -23.36 -29.49
N MET A 547 -8.75 -22.68 -29.65
CA MET A 547 -8.48 -21.79 -30.78
C MET A 547 -7.44 -22.42 -31.71
N ALA A 548 -7.75 -22.47 -33.01
CA ALA A 548 -6.92 -23.15 -34.00
C ALA A 548 -5.48 -22.60 -34.14
N THR A 549 -5.26 -21.36 -33.69
CA THR A 549 -3.97 -20.65 -33.65
C THR A 549 -3.28 -20.70 -32.29
N GLY A 550 -3.88 -21.32 -31.27
CA GLY A 550 -3.38 -21.37 -29.89
C GLY A 550 -3.49 -20.06 -29.10
N ARG A 551 -3.91 -18.95 -29.72
CA ARG A 551 -4.08 -17.64 -29.07
C ARG A 551 -5.27 -16.86 -29.66
N GLU A 552 -5.91 -16.07 -28.81
CA GLU A 552 -7.03 -15.20 -29.16
C GLU A 552 -6.57 -13.90 -29.82
N ASN A 553 -7.20 -13.54 -30.94
CA ASN A 553 -6.99 -12.27 -31.63
C ASN A 553 -7.82 -11.16 -30.96
N LEU A 554 -7.16 -10.22 -30.30
CA LEU A 554 -7.83 -9.13 -29.56
C LEU A 554 -8.22 -7.91 -30.43
N THR A 555 -8.28 -8.07 -31.76
CA THR A 555 -8.63 -6.97 -32.67
C THR A 555 -10.09 -6.53 -32.47
N GLY A 556 -10.27 -5.33 -31.93
CA GLY A 556 -11.60 -4.77 -31.60
C GLY A 556 -12.13 -5.17 -30.22
N THR A 557 -11.39 -5.98 -29.44
CA THR A 557 -11.76 -6.36 -28.07
C THR A 557 -11.59 -5.17 -27.12
N ASN A 558 -12.63 -4.85 -26.33
CA ASN A 558 -12.51 -3.88 -25.26
C ASN A 558 -11.75 -4.48 -24.06
N THR A 559 -10.42 -4.29 -24.04
CA THR A 559 -9.54 -4.79 -22.96
C THR A 559 -9.61 -3.95 -21.68
N ASP A 560 -10.26 -2.79 -21.74
CA ASP A 560 -10.59 -1.92 -20.59
C ASP A 560 -11.94 -2.32 -19.92
N ASP A 561 -12.69 -3.30 -20.47
CA ASP A 561 -13.90 -3.77 -19.80
C ASP A 561 -13.56 -4.37 -18.43
N LYS A 562 -14.32 -4.01 -17.39
CA LYS A 562 -14.09 -4.51 -16.03
C LYS A 562 -14.16 -6.03 -15.91
N ASN A 563 -14.78 -6.72 -16.87
CA ASN A 563 -14.89 -8.18 -16.94
C ASN A 563 -13.91 -8.82 -17.93
N TYR A 564 -13.09 -8.04 -18.63
CA TYR A 564 -12.02 -8.61 -19.46
C TYR A 564 -11.05 -9.41 -18.59
N VAL A 565 -10.61 -10.55 -19.12
CA VAL A 565 -9.69 -11.49 -18.48
C VAL A 565 -8.44 -11.52 -19.34
N GLN A 566 -7.30 -11.06 -18.80
CA GLN A 566 -6.05 -11.00 -19.55
C GLN A 566 -5.58 -12.41 -19.95
N GLN A 567 -4.96 -12.53 -21.12
CA GLN A 567 -4.42 -13.80 -21.62
C GLN A 567 -3.37 -14.38 -20.66
N SER A 568 -3.35 -15.70 -20.53
CA SER A 568 -2.35 -16.43 -19.72
C SER A 568 -1.79 -17.66 -20.42
N ALA A 569 -0.58 -18.09 -20.03
CA ALA A 569 0.19 -19.10 -20.75
C ALA A 569 -0.08 -20.56 -20.35
N VAL A 570 -0.56 -20.81 -19.12
CA VAL A 570 -0.90 -22.16 -18.62
C VAL A 570 -2.33 -22.18 -18.06
N PRO A 571 -3.22 -23.08 -18.52
CA PRO A 571 -4.59 -23.12 -18.03
C PRO A 571 -4.67 -23.57 -16.57
N ARG A 572 -5.32 -22.75 -15.73
CA ARG A 572 -5.80 -23.15 -14.39
C ARG A 572 -7.17 -22.52 -14.15
N LYS A 573 -7.92 -23.03 -13.18
CA LYS A 573 -9.17 -22.38 -12.72
C LYS A 573 -8.91 -21.02 -12.07
N TRP A 574 -7.75 -20.89 -11.42
CA TRP A 574 -7.28 -19.69 -10.75
C TRP A 574 -5.79 -19.47 -11.04
N ASP A 575 -5.33 -18.23 -11.05
CA ASP A 575 -3.90 -17.87 -11.07
C ASP A 575 -3.14 -18.45 -9.85
N THR A 576 -1.81 -18.49 -9.89
CA THR A 576 -0.97 -18.76 -8.71
C THR A 576 -0.44 -17.45 -8.14
N HIS A 577 -0.23 -17.41 -6.82
CA HIS A 577 0.59 -16.35 -6.23
C HIS A 577 2.00 -16.34 -6.85
N GLY A 578 2.68 -15.19 -6.76
CA GLY A 578 4.09 -15.02 -7.09
C GLY A 578 4.93 -15.17 -5.83
N GLY A 579 6.05 -15.88 -5.95
CA GLY A 579 6.99 -16.18 -4.85
C GLY A 579 8.18 -15.24 -4.77
N GLU A 580 8.17 -14.12 -5.51
CA GLU A 580 9.19 -13.09 -5.40
C GLU A 580 8.98 -12.17 -4.18
N ASP A 581 10.01 -11.39 -3.87
CA ASP A 581 9.99 -10.44 -2.75
C ASP A 581 8.99 -9.30 -2.98
N VAL A 582 8.21 -8.97 -1.95
CA VAL A 582 7.21 -7.90 -1.98
C VAL A 582 7.73 -6.63 -1.30
N PRO A 583 7.29 -5.42 -1.73
CA PRO A 583 7.76 -4.18 -1.14
C PRO A 583 7.12 -3.91 0.22
N VAL A 584 7.92 -3.35 1.14
CA VAL A 584 7.48 -2.81 2.42
C VAL A 584 7.81 -1.31 2.45
N TYR A 585 6.79 -0.46 2.53
CA TYR A 585 6.90 1.00 2.64
C TYR A 585 6.62 1.41 4.09
N ALA A 586 7.43 2.29 4.69
CA ALA A 586 7.22 2.75 6.06
C ALA A 586 7.31 4.28 6.22
N HIS A 587 6.43 4.84 7.05
CA HIS A 587 6.40 6.26 7.40
C HIS A 587 6.05 6.47 8.90
N GLY A 588 6.70 7.44 9.55
CA GLY A 588 6.49 7.75 10.97
C GLY A 588 7.62 7.27 11.90
N PRO A 589 7.36 7.11 13.21
CA PRO A 589 8.38 6.77 14.20
C PRO A 589 9.06 5.42 13.91
N MET A 590 10.40 5.40 13.99
CA MET A 590 11.26 4.24 13.68
C MET A 590 11.12 3.68 12.25
N ALA A 591 10.46 4.37 11.31
CA ALA A 591 10.30 3.89 9.94
C ALA A 591 11.64 3.62 9.21
N HIS A 592 12.73 4.29 9.63
CA HIS A 592 14.09 4.07 9.15
C HIS A 592 14.69 2.67 9.44
N LEU A 593 13.96 1.81 10.16
CA LEU A 593 14.28 0.39 10.32
C LEU A 593 13.95 -0.43 9.05
N PHE A 594 12.98 0.00 8.26
CA PHE A 594 12.52 -0.70 7.05
C PHE A 594 13.42 -0.36 5.84
N ARG A 595 14.52 -1.10 5.70
CA ARG A 595 15.50 -0.91 4.62
C ARG A 595 16.22 -2.19 4.23
N GLY A 596 16.52 -2.35 2.94
CA GLY A 596 17.24 -3.51 2.40
C GLY A 596 16.32 -4.69 2.09
N VAL A 597 16.84 -5.92 2.19
CA VAL A 597 16.07 -7.16 2.02
C VAL A 597 15.91 -7.86 3.37
N LEU A 598 14.69 -8.27 3.69
CA LEU A 598 14.26 -8.71 5.01
C LEU A 598 13.52 -10.06 4.92
N GLU A 599 13.48 -10.81 6.00
CA GLU A 599 12.40 -11.79 6.16
C GLU A 599 11.09 -11.04 6.42
N GLN A 600 9.98 -11.57 5.90
CA GLN A 600 8.64 -11.04 6.17
C GLN A 600 8.31 -10.93 7.68
N THR A 601 8.90 -11.82 8.49
CA THR A 601 8.82 -11.82 9.96
C THR A 601 9.46 -10.62 10.64
N TYR A 602 10.31 -9.85 9.94
CA TYR A 602 10.88 -8.62 10.49
C TYR A 602 9.83 -7.53 10.68
N VAL A 603 8.79 -7.49 9.83
CA VAL A 603 7.77 -6.43 9.82
C VAL A 603 7.09 -6.26 11.19
N PRO A 604 6.47 -7.29 11.80
CA PRO A 604 5.83 -7.14 13.09
C PRO A 604 6.82 -6.87 14.22
N HIS A 605 8.05 -7.42 14.17
CA HIS A 605 9.07 -7.13 15.19
C HIS A 605 9.57 -5.68 15.14
N ALA A 606 9.70 -5.08 13.95
CA ALA A 606 10.03 -3.67 13.79
C ALA A 606 8.88 -2.76 14.26
N MET A 607 7.63 -3.11 13.96
CA MET A 607 6.44 -2.38 14.46
C MET A 607 6.29 -2.52 15.99
N ALA A 608 6.57 -3.71 16.54
CA ALA A 608 6.54 -3.97 17.97
C ALA A 608 7.62 -3.18 18.71
N TYR A 609 8.85 -3.16 18.17
CA TYR A 609 9.93 -2.31 18.66
C TYR A 609 9.53 -0.82 18.61
N ALA A 610 8.99 -0.34 17.50
CA ALA A 610 8.58 1.06 17.37
C ALA A 610 7.55 1.47 18.43
N ALA A 611 6.62 0.58 18.78
CA ALA A 611 5.55 0.85 19.73
C ALA A 611 5.88 0.50 21.20
N CYS A 612 7.09 0.01 21.51
CA CYS A 612 7.46 -0.59 22.80
C CYS A 612 6.47 -1.70 23.26
N ILE A 613 6.07 -2.62 22.37
CA ILE A 613 5.17 -3.75 22.68
C ILE A 613 5.83 -5.10 22.39
N GLY A 614 5.24 -6.19 22.91
CA GLY A 614 5.62 -7.56 22.55
C GLY A 614 7.07 -7.93 22.93
N PRO A 615 7.70 -8.88 22.22
CA PRO A 615 9.06 -9.35 22.52
C PRO A 615 10.13 -8.25 22.46
N GLN A 616 9.86 -7.14 21.79
CA GLN A 616 10.78 -6.02 21.61
C GLN A 616 10.61 -4.89 22.65
N ARG A 617 9.65 -5.01 23.58
CA ARG A 617 9.31 -3.97 24.57
C ARG A 617 10.50 -3.51 25.41
N ASP A 618 11.22 -4.42 26.06
CA ASP A 618 12.29 -4.05 27.01
C ASP A 618 13.50 -3.40 26.32
N ASP A 619 13.78 -3.77 25.07
CA ASP A 619 14.81 -3.13 24.24
C ASP A 619 14.41 -1.69 23.84
N CYS A 620 13.13 -1.47 23.52
CA CYS A 620 12.57 -0.15 23.25
C CYS A 620 12.60 0.74 24.51
N GLU A 621 12.11 0.22 25.65
CA GLU A 621 12.14 0.93 26.93
C GLU A 621 13.58 1.25 27.38
N ARG A 622 14.52 0.31 27.25
CA ARG A 622 15.94 0.52 27.61
C ARG A 622 16.57 1.63 26.77
N ARG A 623 16.35 1.65 25.45
CA ARG A 623 16.86 2.74 24.58
C ARG A 623 16.24 4.08 24.93
N ARG A 624 14.91 4.13 25.17
CA ARG A 624 14.21 5.36 25.58
C ARG A 624 14.77 5.94 26.88
N ARG A 625 15.03 5.09 27.88
CA ARG A 625 15.65 5.50 29.16
C ARG A 625 17.08 6.03 28.97
N GLN A 626 17.89 5.38 28.12
CA GLN A 626 19.25 5.83 27.79
C GLN A 626 19.28 7.15 27.02
N ALA A 627 18.36 7.36 26.07
CA ALA A 627 18.25 8.62 25.33
C ALA A 627 17.89 9.79 26.26
N TYR A 628 16.92 9.58 27.15
CA TYR A 628 16.55 10.56 28.18
C TYR A 628 17.72 10.87 29.13
N GLN A 629 18.47 9.86 29.58
CA GLN A 629 19.66 10.08 30.41
C GLN A 629 20.73 10.94 29.72
N ARG A 630 20.97 10.76 28.41
CA ARG A 630 21.89 11.63 27.65
C ARG A 630 21.38 13.07 27.60
N GLN A 631 20.11 13.29 27.27
CA GLN A 631 19.51 14.63 27.25
C GLN A 631 19.54 15.34 28.62
N VAL A 632 19.42 14.60 29.72
CA VAL A 632 19.54 15.15 31.08
C VAL A 632 20.99 15.49 31.44
N ILE A 633 21.97 14.74 30.96
CA ILE A 633 23.40 15.00 31.18
C ILE A 633 23.91 16.15 30.27
N GLU A 634 23.38 16.29 29.06
CA GLU A 634 23.73 17.35 28.10
C GLU A 634 23.06 18.69 28.39
N CYS A 635 22.12 18.75 29.34
CA CYS A 635 21.67 20.00 29.96
C CYS A 635 22.57 20.35 31.14
N PRO A 636 23.47 21.35 31.05
CA PRO A 636 24.17 21.84 32.23
C PRO A 636 23.12 22.39 33.20
N SER A 637 23.20 21.98 34.46
CA SER A 637 22.50 22.69 35.53
C SER A 637 22.91 24.17 35.45
N ALA A 638 21.93 25.07 35.39
CA ALA A 638 22.18 26.49 35.27
C ALA A 638 22.85 27.00 36.55
N HIS A 639 24.19 26.96 36.59
CA HIS A 639 24.99 27.56 37.64
C HIS A 639 24.62 29.03 37.71
N ARG A 640 24.14 29.45 38.88
CA ARG A 640 23.97 30.87 39.20
C ARG A 640 25.35 31.45 39.48
N ASP A 641 26.04 31.84 38.41
CA ASP A 641 27.16 32.78 38.53
C ASP A 641 26.60 34.15 38.94
N ASP A 642 26.50 34.34 40.26
CA ASP A 642 26.14 35.63 40.86
C ASP A 642 27.35 36.58 40.80
N SER A 643 27.66 37.07 39.59
CA SER A 643 28.70 38.06 39.38
C SER A 643 28.30 39.15 38.37
N SER A 644 28.09 40.34 38.93
CA SER A 644 27.95 41.66 38.30
C SER A 644 28.63 41.86 36.92
N GLY A 645 27.88 42.31 35.90
CA GLY A 645 28.48 42.68 34.61
C GLY A 645 27.54 43.20 33.52
N GLN A 646 26.86 44.34 33.71
CA GLN A 646 26.06 44.96 32.64
C GLN A 646 26.92 45.39 31.43
N ARG A 647 26.75 44.74 30.27
CA ARG A 647 27.02 45.33 28.94
C ARG A 647 26.00 44.86 27.90
N LEU A 648 25.01 45.71 27.61
CA LEU A 648 24.15 45.55 26.44
C LEU A 648 24.99 45.67 25.16
N SER A 649 24.81 44.75 24.21
CA SER A 649 25.47 44.83 22.90
C SER A 649 24.78 45.86 22.00
N ALA A 650 25.54 46.60 21.19
CA ALA A 650 24.99 47.61 20.28
C ALA A 650 23.97 47.05 19.28
N SER A 651 24.04 45.74 18.99
CA SER A 651 23.10 44.98 18.16
C SER A 651 21.63 45.13 18.62
N SER A 652 21.40 45.20 19.93
CA SER A 652 20.05 45.20 20.52
C SER A 652 19.35 46.56 20.41
N LEU A 653 20.10 47.66 20.28
CA LEU A 653 19.53 49.01 20.15
C LEU A 653 19.04 49.30 18.72
N ALA A 654 19.65 48.68 17.70
CA ALA A 654 19.26 48.86 16.30
C ALA A 654 17.83 48.35 16.01
N PHE A 655 17.45 47.21 16.58
CA PHE A 655 16.09 46.65 16.40
C PHE A 655 15.00 47.53 17.00
N ILE A 656 15.27 48.18 18.14
CA ILE A 656 14.31 49.09 18.80
C ILE A 656 14.08 50.34 17.95
N TRP A 657 15.13 50.90 17.33
CA TRP A 657 15.00 52.04 16.41
C TRP A 657 14.21 51.71 15.14
N CYS A 658 14.41 50.54 14.54
CA CYS A 658 13.64 50.13 13.36
C CYS A 658 12.13 49.99 13.64
N PHE A 659 11.74 49.52 14.83
CA PHE A 659 10.33 49.43 15.23
C PHE A 659 9.71 50.79 15.59
N ALA A 660 10.49 51.73 16.13
CA ALA A 660 10.02 53.09 16.40
C ALA A 660 9.71 53.85 15.10
N TRP A 661 10.57 53.72 14.08
CA TRP A 661 10.40 54.44 12.82
C TRP A 661 9.15 54.01 12.04
N THR A 662 8.87 52.70 11.97
CA THR A 662 7.68 52.18 11.25
C THR A 662 6.37 52.60 11.90
N LEU A 663 6.31 52.70 13.23
CA LEU A 663 5.15 53.21 13.96
C LEU A 663 4.89 54.70 13.68
N VAL A 664 5.93 55.53 13.58
CA VAL A 664 5.79 56.97 13.31
C VAL A 664 5.27 57.24 11.89
N GLU A 665 5.77 56.53 10.87
CA GLU A 665 5.26 56.68 9.51
C GLU A 665 3.83 56.13 9.34
N TRP A 666 3.45 55.07 10.07
CA TRP A 666 2.08 54.55 10.04
C TRP A 666 1.06 55.55 10.58
N TRP A 667 1.42 56.33 11.61
CA TRP A 667 0.57 57.41 12.12
C TRP A 667 0.43 58.58 11.13
N LYS A 668 1.51 58.95 10.41
CA LYS A 668 1.43 59.97 9.35
C LYS A 668 0.51 59.54 8.21
N PHE A 669 0.59 58.28 7.78
CA PHE A 669 -0.24 57.75 6.69
C PHE A 669 -1.74 57.75 7.04
N ARG A 670 -2.07 57.60 8.33
CA ARG A 670 -3.45 57.62 8.81
C ARG A 670 -4.07 59.03 8.82
N ALA A 671 -3.26 60.08 8.96
CA ALA A 671 -3.68 61.48 8.97
C ALA A 671 -3.86 62.11 7.57
N VAL A 672 -3.77 61.31 6.50
CA VAL A 672 -4.02 61.72 5.10
C VAL A 672 -5.27 61.02 4.53
N LEU A 673 -5.95 60.20 5.34
CA LEU A 673 -7.16 59.45 4.99
C LEU A 673 -8.34 59.73 5.95
N THR A 674 -8.28 60.89 6.62
CA THR A 674 -9.32 61.49 7.47
C THR A 674 -9.33 62.99 7.27
#